data_AF-A0A1A8XPD8-F1
#
_entry.id   AF-A0A1A8XPD8-F1
#
_cell.length_a   1.000
_cell.length_b   1.000
_cell.length_c   1.000
_cell.angle_alpha   90.00
_cell.angle_beta   90.00
_cell.angle_gamma   90.00
#
_symmetry.space_group_name_H-M   'P 1'
#
loop_
_entity.id
_entity.type
_entity.pdbx_description
1 polymer ?
#
loop_
_entity_poly.entity_id
_entity_poly.type
_entity_poly.pdbx_seq_one_letter_code
_entity_poly.pdbx_strand_id
1 'polypeptide(L)'
;MPTYRTPDVYVEEISVFPPSVAEVETAIPAFVGYTEFARRIVGGDLVNVPTRLKSLLEYEALFGKGPQIVVTKVVLDDTNNFVRADISSNFYLYDSLRLFFDNGGGDCYVVSVGADNYQTAPDHTKLKAGVEALKKYDEPTILLFPDAASLSADNMAVVQQAALAQCGALGDRVTVLDTRSDDPLGTAFRDKLGINHLKYGAAYTPWLKLNYSKNVGYANIKSVVEKGGSAVTLQSLTPDADLLALMKSIDDAQADVDGFAARIATATGASGKSVTARQAELMTEYRSSPTAADMQNLFAYLYKLAELVDACANGGVPLAHVKLRNDAGASISSPLKDAFGKLIAFEQELKSRMDAGPFAYTLQWSAGLNADGPQWDGIFAATPPAASTTGIPPALTAETELLNASLPSINAAFSAASGVINSLVTGASSYRSTYEQSLLENFGVYSNLIKGINNTLTSCPPSGAIAGIYSLIDNQRGVWKAPANVSLNSVIGPLVNFDTSDTDGLNVDAVAGKSINAIRAFSGKGTLVWGARTLAGNDNEWRYISVRRFFNMVEESVKKSTYWAVFEPNDANTWVKVRGMIENYLTQKWREGALAGATPKEAFFVRCGLGVTMNAQDILEGRMNVQIGMAVVRPAEFIILQFSHKLQTS
;
A
#
# COMPACT_ATOMS: atom_id res chain seq x y z
N MET A 1 27.46 41.90 14.33
CA MET A 1 27.69 42.37 15.72
C MET A 1 26.99 43.70 15.90
N PRO A 2 26.36 43.96 17.06
CA PRO A 2 25.82 45.28 17.35
C PRO A 2 26.96 46.32 17.31
N THR A 3 26.70 47.50 16.77
CA THR A 3 27.67 48.60 16.77
C THR A 3 27.35 49.52 17.94
N TYR A 4 28.10 49.41 19.03
CA TYR A 4 27.97 50.33 20.17
C TYR A 4 28.57 51.68 19.79
N ARG A 5 27.81 52.76 20.00
CA ARG A 5 28.18 54.13 19.59
C ARG A 5 28.51 55.04 20.78
N THR A 6 28.49 54.51 22.00
CA THR A 6 28.74 55.25 23.24
C THR A 6 29.63 54.44 24.18
N PRO A 7 30.56 55.06 24.92
CA PRO A 7 31.33 54.35 25.94
C PRO A 7 30.45 54.13 27.19
N ASP A 8 30.06 52.89 27.45
CA ASP A 8 29.36 52.46 28.68
C ASP A 8 29.63 50.96 28.96
N VAL A 9 29.21 50.45 30.13
CA VAL A 9 29.26 49.02 30.47
C VAL A 9 27.99 48.34 29.97
N TYR A 10 28.14 47.41 29.03
CA TYR A 10 27.02 46.63 28.48
C TYR A 10 26.97 45.23 29.10
N VAL A 11 25.76 44.80 29.47
CA VAL A 11 25.48 43.41 29.86
C VAL A 11 24.69 42.78 28.72
N GLU A 12 25.27 41.76 28.08
CA GLU A 12 24.59 40.96 27.07
C GLU A 12 24.25 39.59 27.63
N GLU A 13 23.03 39.14 27.36
CA GLU A 13 22.64 37.76 27.62
C GLU A 13 23.10 36.91 26.43
N ILE A 14 24.32 36.39 26.51
CA ILE A 14 24.82 35.42 25.53
C ILE A 14 23.98 34.16 25.72
N SER A 15 23.18 33.79 24.72
CA SER A 15 22.57 32.45 24.71
C SER A 15 23.71 31.43 24.62
N VAL A 16 24.02 30.82 25.77
CA VAL A 16 25.14 29.87 25.93
C VAL A 16 24.74 28.45 25.53
N PHE A 17 23.48 28.22 25.14
CA PHE A 17 23.07 26.90 24.69
C PHE A 17 23.77 26.61 23.36
N PRO A 18 24.71 25.63 23.34
CA PRO A 18 25.32 25.23 22.08
C PRO A 18 24.20 24.69 21.19
N PRO A 19 24.27 24.89 19.86
CA PRO A 19 23.41 24.15 18.96
C PRO A 19 23.58 22.65 19.26
N SER A 20 22.48 21.90 19.30
CA SER A 20 22.44 20.49 19.66
C SER A 20 22.25 19.61 18.44
N VAL A 21 22.69 18.36 18.52
CA VAL A 21 22.36 17.38 17.49
C VAL A 21 20.89 16.99 17.66
N ALA A 22 20.07 17.21 16.63
CA ALA A 22 18.73 16.65 16.53
C ALA A 22 18.85 15.24 15.97
N GLU A 23 18.21 14.29 16.65
CA GLU A 23 18.16 12.89 16.21
C GLU A 23 17.27 12.74 14.98
N VAL A 24 17.74 11.96 14.00
CA VAL A 24 16.91 11.56 12.86
C VAL A 24 16.07 10.34 13.19
N GLU A 25 14.97 10.19 12.45
CA GLU A 25 14.12 9.01 12.48
C GLU A 25 14.92 7.75 12.13
N THR A 26 14.74 6.67 12.89
CA THR A 26 15.60 5.47 12.84
C THR A 26 14.97 4.27 12.11
N ALA A 27 13.65 4.23 12.00
CA ALA A 27 12.90 3.11 11.45
C ALA A 27 11.69 3.57 10.61
N ILE A 28 11.97 4.26 9.51
CA ILE A 28 10.99 4.59 8.46
C ILE A 28 11.26 3.65 7.28
N PRO A 29 10.58 2.50 7.20
CA PRO A 29 10.73 1.58 6.08
C PRO A 29 10.06 2.10 4.81
N ALA A 30 10.66 1.77 3.67
CA ALA A 30 10.08 1.92 2.36
C ALA A 30 9.83 0.55 1.74
N PHE A 31 8.56 0.28 1.44
CA PHE A 31 8.09 -0.92 0.79
C PHE A 31 7.96 -0.68 -0.71
N VAL A 32 8.61 -1.50 -1.52
CA VAL A 32 8.52 -1.46 -2.97
C VAL A 32 7.79 -2.70 -3.46
N GLY A 33 6.71 -2.53 -4.24
CA GLY A 33 5.92 -3.65 -4.73
C GLY A 33 4.75 -3.24 -5.61
N TYR A 34 3.93 -4.20 -5.98
CA TYR A 34 2.74 -4.03 -6.80
C TYR A 34 1.52 -3.74 -5.94
N THR A 35 0.63 -2.91 -6.47
CA THR A 35 -0.60 -2.49 -5.80
C THR A 35 -1.81 -2.71 -6.70
N GLU A 36 -3.01 -2.69 -6.12
CA GLU A 36 -4.26 -2.90 -6.86
C GLU A 36 -4.49 -1.76 -7.85
N PHE A 37 -4.38 -0.54 -7.34
CA PHE A 37 -4.33 0.70 -8.10
C PHE A 37 -3.29 1.62 -7.47
N ALA A 38 -3.04 2.78 -8.06
CA ALA A 38 -2.17 3.80 -7.49
C ALA A 38 -2.75 5.16 -7.87
N ARG A 39 -3.52 5.78 -6.97
CA ARG A 39 -4.18 7.05 -7.27
C ARG A 39 -4.28 7.96 -6.05
N ARG A 40 -4.00 9.25 -6.26
CA ARG A 40 -4.38 10.33 -5.32
C ARG A 40 -5.47 11.20 -5.91
N ILE A 41 -5.28 11.66 -7.14
CA ILE A 41 -6.22 12.51 -7.88
C ILE A 41 -6.67 11.80 -9.15
N VAL A 42 -5.71 11.28 -9.93
CA VAL A 42 -5.97 10.61 -11.21
C VAL A 42 -5.42 9.19 -11.15
N GLY A 43 -6.06 8.24 -11.83
CA GLY A 43 -5.56 6.88 -11.92
C GLY A 43 -4.14 6.82 -12.46
N GLY A 44 -3.22 6.21 -11.70
CA GLY A 44 -1.82 6.01 -12.07
C GLY A 44 -0.85 7.12 -11.62
N ASP A 45 -1.33 8.20 -11.01
CA ASP A 45 -0.49 9.34 -10.61
C ASP A 45 0.54 9.02 -9.50
N LEU A 46 0.35 7.92 -8.76
CA LEU A 46 1.26 7.47 -7.70
C LEU A 46 2.23 6.36 -8.14
N VAL A 47 2.20 5.92 -9.39
CA VAL A 47 3.10 4.86 -9.88
C VAL A 47 4.55 5.38 -9.90
N ASN A 48 5.46 4.62 -9.28
CA ASN A 48 6.88 4.97 -9.06
C ASN A 48 7.09 6.28 -8.28
N VAL A 49 6.09 6.74 -7.53
CA VAL A 49 6.19 7.92 -6.66
C VAL A 49 6.19 7.46 -5.19
N PRO A 50 7.34 7.51 -4.50
CA PRO A 50 7.40 7.22 -3.07
C PRO A 50 6.41 8.08 -2.30
N THR A 51 5.48 7.40 -1.61
CA THR A 51 4.39 8.03 -0.88
C THR A 51 4.48 7.63 0.58
N ARG A 52 4.61 8.62 1.46
CA ARG A 52 4.58 8.42 2.92
C ARG A 52 3.17 8.11 3.38
N LEU A 53 3.04 7.13 4.26
CA LEU A 53 1.80 6.64 4.83
C LEU A 53 1.95 6.45 6.35
N LYS A 54 0.85 6.61 7.07
CA LYS A 54 0.82 6.43 8.54
C LYS A 54 0.00 5.24 8.99
N SER A 55 -0.82 4.68 8.11
CA SER A 55 -1.72 3.58 8.46
C SER A 55 -2.09 2.72 7.26
N LEU A 56 -2.54 1.50 7.54
CA LEU A 56 -3.09 0.60 6.53
C LEU A 56 -4.35 1.16 5.86
N LEU A 57 -5.17 1.94 6.58
CA LEU A 57 -6.38 2.55 6.00
C LEU A 57 -6.01 3.59 4.93
N GLU A 58 -4.96 4.37 5.18
CA GLU A 58 -4.42 5.32 4.21
C GLU A 58 -3.84 4.60 2.98
N TYR A 59 -3.16 3.47 3.21
CA TYR A 59 -2.72 2.60 2.11
C TYR A 59 -3.90 2.15 1.25
N GLU A 60 -4.96 1.61 1.86
CA GLU A 60 -6.12 1.09 1.12
C GLU A 60 -6.82 2.17 0.29
N ALA A 61 -6.86 3.41 0.79
CA ALA A 61 -7.45 4.53 0.06
C ALA A 61 -6.66 4.90 -1.21
N LEU A 62 -5.33 4.81 -1.18
CA LEU A 62 -4.43 5.25 -2.26
C LEU A 62 -3.99 4.13 -3.21
N PHE A 63 -3.89 2.90 -2.69
CA PHE A 63 -3.27 1.76 -3.35
C PHE A 63 -4.16 0.50 -3.43
N GLY A 64 -5.30 0.50 -2.74
CA GLY A 64 -6.23 -0.63 -2.68
C GLY A 64 -5.81 -1.73 -1.73
N LYS A 65 -6.35 -2.94 -1.90
CA LYS A 65 -6.10 -4.10 -1.03
C LYS A 65 -5.16 -5.09 -1.70
N GLY A 66 -4.78 -6.15 -0.99
CA GLY A 66 -3.99 -7.24 -1.55
C GLY A 66 -4.70 -7.98 -2.69
N PRO A 67 -3.96 -8.78 -3.48
CA PRO A 67 -4.54 -9.55 -4.56
C PRO A 67 -5.64 -10.48 -4.05
N GLN A 68 -6.66 -10.71 -4.88
CA GLN A 68 -7.63 -11.76 -4.61
C GLN A 68 -6.89 -13.11 -4.56
N ILE A 69 -7.20 -13.91 -3.55
CA ILE A 69 -6.54 -15.19 -3.36
C ILE A 69 -6.95 -16.12 -4.51
N VAL A 70 -5.96 -16.57 -5.29
CA VAL A 70 -6.17 -17.52 -6.36
C VAL A 70 -6.04 -18.93 -5.78
N VAL A 71 -7.18 -19.60 -5.66
CA VAL A 71 -7.23 -21.02 -5.34
C VAL A 71 -7.05 -21.77 -6.66
N THR A 72 -5.91 -22.42 -6.84
CA THR A 72 -5.59 -23.12 -8.11
C THR A 72 -6.19 -24.51 -8.15
N LYS A 73 -6.33 -25.15 -6.99
CA LYS A 73 -6.82 -26.51 -6.87
C LYS A 73 -7.39 -26.76 -5.48
N VAL A 74 -8.48 -27.50 -5.42
CA VAL A 74 -9.12 -27.96 -4.17
C VAL A 74 -9.40 -29.44 -4.30
N VAL A 75 -8.82 -30.26 -3.43
CA VAL A 75 -8.94 -31.71 -3.49
C VAL A 75 -9.97 -32.18 -2.47
N LEU A 76 -10.93 -32.96 -2.94
CA LEU A 76 -11.92 -33.68 -2.15
C LEU A 76 -11.62 -35.18 -2.10
N ASP A 77 -12.03 -35.83 -1.01
CA ASP A 77 -12.10 -37.29 -0.94
C ASP A 77 -13.36 -37.85 -1.63
N ASP A 78 -13.49 -39.17 -1.70
CA ASP A 78 -14.62 -39.84 -2.33
C ASP A 78 -15.97 -39.53 -1.65
N THR A 79 -15.93 -39.07 -0.40
CA THR A 79 -17.08 -38.67 0.43
C THR A 79 -17.33 -37.16 0.46
N ASN A 80 -16.70 -36.38 -0.43
CA ASN A 80 -16.82 -34.92 -0.54
C ASN A 80 -16.25 -34.13 0.67
N ASN A 81 -15.35 -34.71 1.46
CA ASN A 81 -14.65 -33.95 2.50
C ASN A 81 -13.42 -33.26 1.93
N PHE A 82 -13.13 -32.07 2.47
CA PHE A 82 -11.93 -31.31 2.13
C PHE A 82 -10.66 -32.06 2.55
N VAL A 83 -9.71 -32.19 1.62
CA VAL A 83 -8.39 -32.78 1.88
C VAL A 83 -7.30 -31.71 1.89
N ARG A 84 -7.20 -30.93 0.82
CA ARG A 84 -6.23 -29.82 0.70
C ARG A 84 -6.66 -28.79 -0.33
N ALA A 85 -6.09 -27.60 -0.25
CA ALA A 85 -6.16 -26.60 -1.30
C ALA A 85 -4.77 -26.06 -1.64
N ASP A 86 -4.51 -25.84 -2.91
CA ASP A 86 -3.29 -25.22 -3.41
C ASP A 86 -3.59 -23.75 -3.70
N ILE A 87 -2.97 -22.88 -2.92
CA ILE A 87 -3.17 -21.44 -2.97
C ILE A 87 -1.87 -20.79 -3.40
N SER A 88 -1.92 -19.99 -4.47
CA SER A 88 -0.76 -19.25 -4.95
C SER A 88 -1.06 -17.75 -4.93
N SER A 89 -0.13 -16.97 -4.39
CA SER A 89 -0.03 -15.54 -4.65
C SER A 89 1.38 -15.24 -5.13
N ASN A 90 1.51 -14.30 -6.07
CA ASN A 90 2.80 -13.76 -6.50
C ASN A 90 3.07 -12.37 -5.92
N PHE A 91 2.12 -11.79 -5.17
CA PHE A 91 2.23 -10.46 -4.59
C PHE A 91 1.99 -10.54 -3.08
N TYR A 92 2.91 -9.94 -2.32
CA TYR A 92 3.02 -10.03 -0.87
C TYR A 92 3.14 -8.66 -0.20
N LEU A 93 3.22 -7.56 -0.96
CA LEU A 93 3.32 -6.20 -0.44
C LEU A 93 2.25 -5.88 0.61
N TYR A 94 0.98 -6.15 0.30
CA TYR A 94 -0.12 -5.83 1.20
C TYR A 94 -0.04 -6.61 2.51
N ASP A 95 0.15 -7.93 2.45
CA ASP A 95 0.27 -8.76 3.66
C ASP A 95 1.54 -8.43 4.46
N SER A 96 2.62 -8.03 3.78
CA SER A 96 3.85 -7.53 4.44
C SER A 96 3.62 -6.21 5.17
N LEU A 97 2.80 -5.30 4.62
CA LEU A 97 2.39 -4.07 5.28
C LEU A 97 1.48 -4.35 6.49
N ARG A 98 0.54 -5.31 6.39
CA ARG A 98 -0.26 -5.74 7.54
C ARG A 98 0.62 -6.27 8.67
N LEU A 99 1.56 -7.15 8.33
CA LEU A 99 2.54 -7.67 9.28
C LEU A 99 3.38 -6.57 9.92
N PHE A 100 3.80 -5.57 9.14
CA PHE A 100 4.54 -4.42 9.64
C PHE A 100 3.76 -3.68 10.73
N PHE A 101 2.52 -3.29 10.45
CA PHE A 101 1.68 -2.58 11.42
C PHE A 101 1.35 -3.46 12.65
N ASP A 102 1.06 -4.75 12.45
CA ASP A 102 0.78 -5.69 13.56
C ASP A 102 1.98 -5.91 14.49
N ASN A 103 3.20 -5.67 14.00
CA ASN A 103 4.45 -5.88 14.74
C ASN A 103 5.10 -4.56 15.23
N GLY A 104 4.34 -3.47 15.31
CA GLY A 104 4.80 -2.19 15.89
C GLY A 104 5.30 -1.17 14.86
N GLY A 105 4.94 -1.36 13.59
CA GLY A 105 5.19 -0.40 12.52
C GLY A 105 4.44 0.92 12.71
N GLY A 106 5.10 2.02 12.34
CA GLY A 106 4.54 3.37 12.31
C GLY A 106 4.56 3.95 10.89
N ASP A 107 5.14 5.14 10.74
CA ASP A 107 5.27 5.78 9.44
C ASP A 107 6.13 4.94 8.48
N CYS A 108 5.66 4.80 7.24
CA CYS A 108 6.39 4.09 6.18
C CYS A 108 6.21 4.77 4.83
N TYR A 109 7.02 4.40 3.87
CA TYR A 109 6.87 4.75 2.47
C TYR A 109 6.39 3.55 1.68
N VAL A 110 5.56 3.78 0.68
CA VAL A 110 5.19 2.80 -0.33
C VAL A 110 5.56 3.33 -1.70
N VAL A 111 6.16 2.46 -2.52
CA VAL A 111 6.43 2.69 -3.94
C VAL A 111 5.69 1.63 -4.72
N SER A 112 4.57 2.04 -5.34
CA SER A 112 3.85 1.18 -6.28
C SER A 112 4.63 1.12 -7.60
N VAL A 113 5.02 -0.08 -8.03
CA VAL A 113 5.72 -0.31 -9.32
C VAL A 113 4.79 -0.88 -10.40
N GLY A 114 3.54 -1.14 -10.04
CA GLY A 114 2.47 -1.64 -10.91
C GLY A 114 1.11 -1.43 -10.24
N ALA A 115 0.11 -1.04 -11.02
CA ALA A 115 -1.22 -0.62 -10.57
C ALA A 115 -2.32 -1.16 -11.51
N ASP A 116 -2.13 -2.40 -11.97
CA ASP A 116 -2.96 -3.10 -12.95
C ASP A 116 -3.82 -4.18 -12.30
N ASN A 117 -4.21 -3.98 -11.03
CA ASN A 117 -4.99 -4.94 -10.26
C ASN A 117 -4.38 -6.36 -10.27
N TYR A 118 -3.06 -6.43 -10.11
CA TYR A 118 -2.31 -7.69 -10.00
C TYR A 118 -2.40 -8.59 -11.25
N GLN A 119 -2.69 -8.03 -12.42
CA GLN A 119 -2.83 -8.80 -13.67
C GLN A 119 -1.47 -9.22 -14.25
N THR A 120 -0.44 -8.38 -14.13
CA THR A 120 0.90 -8.67 -14.64
C THR A 120 1.80 -9.23 -13.55
N ALA A 121 2.43 -10.38 -13.81
CA ALA A 121 3.38 -10.99 -12.89
C ALA A 121 4.52 -10.03 -12.47
N PRO A 122 5.11 -10.21 -11.27
CA PRO A 122 6.22 -9.39 -10.80
C PRO A 122 7.41 -9.36 -11.77
N ASP A 123 7.96 -8.18 -11.99
CA ASP A 123 9.09 -7.91 -12.88
C ASP A 123 10.21 -7.22 -12.10
N HIS A 124 11.40 -7.83 -12.13
CA HIS A 124 12.60 -7.32 -11.49
C HIS A 124 12.99 -5.92 -11.95
N THR A 125 12.72 -5.55 -13.21
CA THR A 125 13.06 -4.23 -13.77
C THR A 125 12.23 -3.14 -13.10
N LYS A 126 10.94 -3.40 -12.91
CA LYS A 126 10.00 -2.49 -12.25
C LYS A 126 10.32 -2.35 -10.77
N LEU A 127 10.55 -3.47 -10.07
CA LEU A 127 10.95 -3.46 -8.66
C LEU A 127 12.27 -2.72 -8.43
N LYS A 128 13.26 -2.95 -9.30
CA LYS A 128 14.53 -2.20 -9.27
C LYS A 128 14.31 -0.69 -9.46
N ALA A 129 13.48 -0.29 -10.43
CA ALA A 129 13.17 1.12 -10.66
C ALA A 129 12.48 1.75 -9.44
N GLY A 130 11.60 1.02 -8.75
CA GLY A 130 10.98 1.48 -7.50
C GLY A 130 11.99 1.68 -6.37
N VAL A 131 12.97 0.77 -6.22
CA VAL A 131 14.08 0.95 -5.27
C VAL A 131 14.89 2.20 -5.62
N GLU A 132 15.23 2.40 -6.90
CA GLU A 132 15.99 3.56 -7.36
C GLU A 132 15.24 4.89 -7.17
N ALA A 133 13.91 4.89 -7.25
CA ALA A 133 13.09 6.08 -7.01
C ALA A 133 13.29 6.64 -5.58
N LEU A 134 13.56 5.76 -4.60
CA LEU A 134 13.80 6.14 -3.20
C LEU A 134 15.10 6.90 -2.98
N LYS A 135 16.05 6.90 -3.94
CA LYS A 135 17.31 7.68 -3.83
C LYS A 135 17.08 9.17 -3.65
N LYS A 136 15.96 9.68 -4.17
CA LYS A 136 15.60 11.09 -4.12
C LYS A 136 14.97 11.51 -2.78
N TYR A 137 14.71 10.55 -1.89
CA TYR A 137 14.03 10.75 -0.62
C TYR A 137 14.98 10.42 0.52
N ASP A 138 15.08 11.34 1.48
CA ASP A 138 16.05 11.31 2.58
C ASP A 138 15.51 10.61 3.84
N GLU A 139 14.18 10.56 4.01
CA GLU A 139 13.55 9.94 5.19
C GLU A 139 13.64 8.39 5.25
N PRO A 140 13.58 7.64 4.13
CA PRO A 140 13.62 6.18 4.19
C PRO A 140 14.93 5.62 4.74
N THR A 141 14.86 4.92 5.87
CA THR A 141 16.02 4.30 6.54
C THR A 141 16.10 2.78 6.37
N ILE A 142 15.01 2.14 5.95
CA ILE A 142 14.96 0.70 5.68
C ILE A 142 14.34 0.46 4.30
N LEU A 143 14.97 -0.34 3.45
CA LEU A 143 14.46 -0.73 2.13
C LEU A 143 14.02 -2.18 2.13
N LEU A 144 12.79 -2.46 1.70
CA LEU A 144 12.29 -3.82 1.48
C LEU A 144 11.37 -3.92 0.26
N PHE A 145 11.31 -5.12 -0.31
CA PHE A 145 10.63 -5.40 -1.58
C PHE A 145 10.07 -6.83 -1.58
N PRO A 146 9.03 -7.10 -0.77
CA PRO A 146 8.55 -8.46 -0.49
C PRO A 146 8.11 -9.22 -1.74
N ASP A 147 7.58 -8.53 -2.75
CA ASP A 147 7.17 -9.15 -4.02
C ASP A 147 8.34 -9.78 -4.78
N ALA A 148 9.56 -9.29 -4.60
CA ALA A 148 10.75 -9.85 -5.26
C ALA A 148 11.02 -11.29 -4.83
N ALA A 149 10.51 -11.73 -3.67
CA ALA A 149 10.69 -13.09 -3.17
C ALA A 149 9.97 -14.14 -4.04
N SER A 150 9.03 -13.72 -4.90
CA SER A 150 8.40 -14.58 -5.93
C SER A 150 9.27 -14.77 -7.19
N LEU A 151 10.22 -13.86 -7.46
CA LEU A 151 11.06 -13.88 -8.65
C LEU A 151 12.10 -14.99 -8.60
N SER A 152 12.52 -15.50 -9.76
CA SER A 152 13.65 -16.44 -9.85
C SER A 152 14.90 -15.92 -9.10
N ALA A 153 15.76 -16.84 -8.65
CA ALA A 153 16.95 -16.47 -7.86
C ALA A 153 17.82 -15.40 -8.54
N ASP A 154 18.01 -15.46 -9.86
CA ASP A 154 18.77 -14.45 -10.61
C ASP A 154 18.07 -13.09 -10.61
N ASN A 155 16.77 -13.05 -10.91
CA ASN A 155 16.00 -11.81 -10.98
C ASN A 155 15.83 -11.16 -9.60
N MET A 156 15.64 -11.96 -8.56
CA MET A 156 15.59 -11.50 -7.17
C MET A 156 16.92 -10.86 -6.76
N ALA A 157 18.05 -11.51 -7.09
CA ALA A 157 19.38 -10.98 -6.80
C ALA A 157 19.64 -9.62 -7.44
N VAL A 158 19.13 -9.36 -8.66
CA VAL A 158 19.26 -8.03 -9.30
C VAL A 158 18.63 -6.92 -8.47
N VAL A 159 17.44 -7.14 -7.90
CA VAL A 159 16.77 -6.16 -7.04
C VAL A 159 17.54 -5.98 -5.72
N GLN A 160 17.98 -7.09 -5.13
CA GLN A 160 18.73 -7.07 -3.86
C GLN A 160 20.08 -6.36 -3.97
N GLN A 161 20.82 -6.60 -5.05
CA GLN A 161 22.07 -5.92 -5.35
C GLN A 161 21.87 -4.41 -5.56
N ALA A 162 20.79 -4.02 -6.24
CA ALA A 162 20.45 -2.60 -6.44
C ALA A 162 20.17 -1.89 -5.10
N ALA A 163 19.42 -2.54 -4.20
CA ALA A 163 19.17 -2.03 -2.86
C ALA A 163 20.46 -1.92 -2.03
N LEU A 164 21.31 -2.95 -2.03
CA LEU A 164 22.62 -2.92 -1.34
C LEU A 164 23.54 -1.81 -1.87
N ALA A 165 23.62 -1.65 -3.20
CA ALA A 165 24.40 -0.59 -3.83
C ALA A 165 23.89 0.81 -3.42
N GLN A 166 22.58 0.99 -3.36
CA GLN A 166 21.98 2.24 -2.90
C GLN A 166 22.26 2.52 -1.42
N CYS A 167 22.06 1.53 -0.54
CA CYS A 167 22.38 1.67 0.89
C CYS A 167 23.86 1.99 1.09
N GLY A 168 24.74 1.33 0.34
CA GLY A 168 26.19 1.58 0.39
C GLY A 168 26.60 2.95 -0.12
N ALA A 169 25.90 3.50 -1.12
CA ALA A 169 26.19 4.81 -1.68
C ALA A 169 25.69 5.97 -0.80
N LEU A 170 24.52 5.81 -0.16
CA LEU A 170 23.92 6.87 0.65
C LEU A 170 24.36 6.81 2.12
N GLY A 171 24.61 5.62 2.66
CA GLY A 171 25.12 5.41 4.03
C GLY A 171 24.11 5.64 5.16
N ASP A 172 22.95 6.21 4.86
CA ASP A 172 21.88 6.58 5.81
C ASP A 172 20.84 5.46 6.04
N ARG A 173 20.84 4.43 5.19
CA ARG A 173 19.80 3.38 5.17
C ARG A 173 20.35 1.97 5.06
N VAL A 174 19.53 1.00 5.42
CA VAL A 174 19.82 -0.45 5.31
C VAL A 174 18.74 -1.15 4.50
N THR A 175 18.99 -2.37 4.03
CA THR A 175 17.98 -3.20 3.36
C THR A 175 17.70 -4.48 4.13
N VAL A 176 16.42 -4.82 4.27
CA VAL A 176 15.96 -6.09 4.85
C VAL A 176 15.58 -7.00 3.69
N LEU A 177 16.30 -8.11 3.57
CA LEU A 177 16.21 -9.04 2.46
C LEU A 177 15.48 -10.31 2.89
N ASP A 178 14.64 -10.82 1.99
CA ASP A 178 14.05 -12.15 2.12
C ASP A 178 14.90 -13.19 1.38
N THR A 179 14.79 -14.45 1.77
CA THR A 179 15.15 -15.58 0.90
C THR A 179 13.92 -16.06 0.13
N ARG A 180 14.10 -16.86 -0.92
CA ARG A 180 12.96 -17.53 -1.57
C ARG A 180 12.39 -18.62 -0.66
N SER A 181 11.10 -18.91 -0.81
CA SER A 181 10.42 -19.96 -0.03
C SER A 181 10.98 -21.36 -0.30
N ASP A 182 11.50 -21.60 -1.50
CA ASP A 182 12.16 -22.84 -1.93
C ASP A 182 13.66 -22.88 -1.63
N ASP A 183 14.25 -21.79 -1.12
CA ASP A 183 15.63 -21.70 -0.66
C ASP A 183 15.71 -21.25 0.81
N PRO A 184 15.10 -22.00 1.75
CA PRO A 184 15.04 -21.61 3.16
C PRO A 184 16.42 -21.56 3.83
N LEU A 185 17.40 -22.36 3.34
CA LEU A 185 18.78 -22.34 3.83
C LEU A 185 19.66 -21.29 3.13
N GLY A 186 19.14 -20.63 2.08
CA GLY A 186 19.76 -19.50 1.40
C GLY A 186 21.00 -19.85 0.57
N THR A 187 21.09 -21.07 0.01
CA THR A 187 22.25 -21.48 -0.79
C THR A 187 22.31 -20.67 -2.08
N ALA A 188 21.23 -20.65 -2.86
CA ALA A 188 21.16 -19.88 -4.11
C ALA A 188 21.20 -18.37 -3.83
N PHE A 189 20.56 -17.93 -2.75
CA PHE A 189 20.64 -16.55 -2.28
C PHE A 189 22.09 -16.09 -2.07
N ARG A 190 22.89 -16.88 -1.34
CA ARG A 190 24.30 -16.55 -1.07
C ARG A 190 25.13 -16.50 -2.34
N ASP A 191 24.95 -17.44 -3.26
CA ASP A 191 25.73 -17.50 -4.50
C ASP A 191 25.47 -16.28 -5.40
N LYS A 192 24.23 -15.80 -5.44
CA LYS A 192 23.80 -14.76 -6.38
C LYS A 192 23.91 -13.33 -5.86
N LEU A 193 23.86 -13.11 -4.53
CA LEU A 193 23.80 -11.75 -3.96
C LEU A 193 25.06 -10.89 -4.22
N GLY A 194 26.21 -11.51 -4.48
CA GLY A 194 27.50 -10.80 -4.57
C GLY A 194 28.08 -10.42 -3.20
N ILE A 195 29.16 -9.64 -3.16
CA ILE A 195 29.94 -9.33 -1.94
C ILE A 195 30.02 -7.84 -1.60
N ASN A 196 29.36 -6.99 -2.39
CA ASN A 196 29.43 -5.54 -2.21
C ASN A 196 28.45 -5.07 -1.12
N HIS A 197 28.89 -4.12 -0.29
CA HIS A 197 28.05 -3.42 0.69
C HIS A 197 27.29 -4.32 1.70
N LEU A 198 27.77 -5.53 1.97
CA LEU A 198 27.10 -6.52 2.83
C LEU A 198 26.72 -5.99 4.22
N LYS A 199 27.52 -5.07 4.78
CA LYS A 199 27.22 -4.46 6.09
C LYS A 199 25.90 -3.70 6.13
N TYR A 200 25.37 -3.25 4.99
CA TYR A 200 24.12 -2.49 4.89
C TYR A 200 22.89 -3.37 4.64
N GLY A 201 23.03 -4.69 4.57
CA GLY A 201 21.89 -5.61 4.41
C GLY A 201 21.78 -6.60 5.55
N ALA A 202 20.55 -7.06 5.80
CA ALA A 202 20.27 -8.19 6.68
C ALA A 202 19.24 -9.10 6.03
N ALA A 203 19.52 -10.39 5.95
CA ALA A 203 18.59 -11.38 5.40
C ALA A 203 17.84 -12.14 6.50
N TYR A 204 16.59 -12.51 6.24
CA TYR A 204 15.75 -13.27 7.17
C TYR A 204 15.08 -14.45 6.48
N THR A 205 15.03 -15.59 7.19
CA THR A 205 14.45 -16.86 6.74
C THR A 205 13.87 -17.63 7.94
N PRO A 206 12.86 -18.49 7.78
CA PRO A 206 12.12 -18.77 6.56
C PRO A 206 10.90 -17.86 6.44
N TRP A 207 10.11 -18.10 5.39
CA TRP A 207 8.80 -17.47 5.22
C TRP A 207 7.89 -17.79 6.41
N LEU A 208 6.89 -16.95 6.62
CA LEU A 208 5.99 -16.99 7.77
C LEU A 208 4.62 -17.52 7.36
N LYS A 209 4.03 -18.37 8.20
CA LYS A 209 2.64 -18.80 8.11
C LYS A 209 1.76 -17.78 8.82
N LEU A 210 0.82 -17.16 8.10
CA LEU A 210 0.01 -16.06 8.61
C LEU A 210 -1.33 -16.54 9.16
N ASN A 211 -1.87 -15.79 10.11
CA ASN A 211 -3.22 -15.97 10.65
C ASN A 211 -4.22 -14.92 10.12
N TYR A 212 -4.15 -14.64 8.81
CA TYR A 212 -5.09 -13.71 8.16
C TYR A 212 -6.23 -14.47 7.49
N SER A 213 -7.46 -14.04 7.77
CA SER A 213 -8.65 -14.56 7.11
C SER A 213 -8.58 -14.36 5.60
N LYS A 214 -8.94 -15.40 4.86
CA LYS A 214 -8.99 -15.39 3.40
C LYS A 214 -10.42 -15.07 2.97
N ASN A 215 -10.60 -14.04 2.16
CA ASN A 215 -11.90 -13.72 1.57
C ASN A 215 -12.10 -14.58 0.31
N VAL A 216 -12.29 -15.89 0.49
CA VAL A 216 -12.57 -16.83 -0.61
C VAL A 216 -14.08 -17.02 -0.72
N GLY A 217 -14.62 -16.78 -1.92
CA GLY A 217 -16.04 -16.94 -2.24
C GLY A 217 -16.28 -18.01 -3.31
N TYR A 218 -17.51 -18.08 -3.81
CA TYR A 218 -17.94 -19.10 -4.76
C TYR A 218 -17.20 -18.99 -6.09
N ALA A 219 -16.98 -17.76 -6.57
CA ALA A 219 -16.26 -17.49 -7.81
C ALA A 219 -14.84 -18.08 -7.82
N ASN A 220 -14.17 -18.14 -6.67
CA ASN A 220 -12.81 -18.66 -6.55
C ASN A 220 -12.74 -20.19 -6.59
N ILE A 221 -13.83 -20.88 -6.26
CA ILE A 221 -13.81 -22.33 -6.06
C ILE A 221 -14.64 -23.12 -7.07
N LYS A 222 -15.59 -22.50 -7.79
CA LYS A 222 -16.55 -23.19 -8.65
C LYS A 222 -15.97 -24.12 -9.73
N SER A 223 -14.75 -23.84 -10.19
CA SER A 223 -14.11 -24.54 -11.32
C SER A 223 -12.78 -25.21 -10.99
N VAL A 224 -12.37 -25.22 -9.71
CA VAL A 224 -11.03 -25.69 -9.31
C VAL A 224 -11.09 -26.90 -8.36
N VAL A 225 -12.23 -27.57 -8.31
CA VAL A 225 -12.42 -28.75 -7.45
C VAL A 225 -11.99 -30.01 -8.19
N GLU A 226 -11.29 -30.89 -7.49
CA GLU A 226 -10.97 -32.25 -7.96
C GLU A 226 -11.49 -33.29 -6.99
N LYS A 227 -12.00 -34.38 -7.55
CA LYS A 227 -12.44 -35.57 -6.81
C LYS A 227 -11.91 -36.83 -7.51
N GLY A 228 -11.25 -37.72 -6.77
CA GLY A 228 -10.66 -38.92 -7.35
C GLY A 228 -9.62 -38.65 -8.45
N GLY A 229 -8.94 -37.49 -8.41
CA GLY A 229 -7.98 -37.06 -9.43
C GLY A 229 -8.60 -36.52 -10.73
N SER A 230 -9.93 -36.39 -10.80
CA SER A 230 -10.64 -35.79 -11.93
C SER A 230 -11.20 -34.41 -11.56
N ALA A 231 -11.11 -33.45 -12.48
CA ALA A 231 -11.70 -32.13 -12.30
C ALA A 231 -13.24 -32.22 -12.30
N VAL A 232 -13.86 -31.57 -11.31
CA VAL A 232 -15.32 -31.53 -11.11
C VAL A 232 -15.74 -30.08 -10.82
N THR A 233 -16.97 -29.72 -11.18
CA THR A 233 -17.52 -28.41 -10.85
C THR A 233 -18.33 -28.47 -9.56
N LEU A 234 -18.48 -27.34 -8.86
CA LEU A 234 -19.34 -27.29 -7.66
C LEU A 234 -20.76 -27.77 -7.94
N GLN A 235 -21.31 -27.44 -9.12
CA GLN A 235 -22.64 -27.87 -9.54
C GLN A 235 -22.74 -29.39 -9.61
N SER A 236 -21.68 -30.09 -10.04
CA SER A 236 -21.69 -31.55 -10.17
C SER A 236 -21.68 -32.30 -8.83
N LEU A 237 -21.43 -31.59 -7.71
CA LEU A 237 -21.35 -32.17 -6.37
C LEU A 237 -22.71 -32.27 -5.67
N THR A 238 -23.78 -31.80 -6.29
CA THR A 238 -25.14 -31.90 -5.76
C THR A 238 -26.18 -32.11 -6.87
N PRO A 239 -27.18 -33.01 -6.69
CA PRO A 239 -28.33 -33.11 -7.59
C PRO A 239 -29.49 -32.18 -7.20
N ASP A 240 -29.37 -31.43 -6.10
CA ASP A 240 -30.44 -30.58 -5.57
C ASP A 240 -30.72 -29.36 -6.47
N ALA A 241 -31.95 -29.27 -6.99
CA ALA A 241 -32.36 -28.23 -7.92
C ALA A 241 -32.34 -26.82 -7.31
N ASP A 242 -32.64 -26.67 -6.01
CA ASP A 242 -32.66 -25.38 -5.34
C ASP A 242 -31.23 -24.86 -5.14
N LEU A 243 -30.29 -25.74 -4.80
CA LEU A 243 -28.86 -25.38 -4.73
C LEU A 243 -28.29 -25.02 -6.10
N LEU A 244 -28.68 -25.74 -7.16
CA LEU A 244 -28.27 -25.41 -8.53
C LEU A 244 -28.82 -24.04 -8.98
N ALA A 245 -30.09 -23.74 -8.66
CA ALA A 245 -30.69 -22.44 -8.92
C ALA A 245 -29.95 -21.32 -8.17
N LEU A 246 -29.58 -21.56 -6.91
CA LEU A 246 -28.82 -20.63 -6.09
C LEU A 246 -27.43 -20.33 -6.68
N MET A 247 -26.69 -21.36 -7.10
CA MET A 247 -25.40 -21.22 -7.77
C MET A 247 -25.53 -20.40 -9.06
N LYS A 248 -26.58 -20.65 -9.85
CA LYS A 248 -26.87 -19.85 -11.05
C LYS A 248 -27.15 -18.38 -10.70
N SER A 249 -27.91 -18.10 -9.64
CA SER A 249 -28.15 -16.72 -9.19
C SER A 249 -26.86 -15.99 -8.79
N ILE A 250 -25.90 -16.70 -8.17
CA ILE A 250 -24.57 -16.15 -7.86
C ILE A 250 -23.82 -15.82 -9.15
N ASP A 251 -23.78 -16.75 -10.11
CA ASP A 251 -23.11 -16.56 -11.41
C ASP A 251 -23.73 -15.39 -12.20
N ASP A 252 -25.06 -15.30 -12.25
CA ASP A 252 -25.78 -14.20 -12.91
C ASP A 252 -25.46 -12.85 -12.23
N ALA A 253 -25.48 -12.78 -10.89
CA ALA A 253 -25.16 -11.57 -10.15
C ALA A 253 -23.69 -11.15 -10.31
N GLN A 254 -22.76 -12.11 -10.39
CA GLN A 254 -21.35 -11.84 -10.66
C GLN A 254 -21.14 -11.28 -12.07
N ALA A 255 -21.80 -11.84 -13.08
CA ALA A 255 -21.75 -11.32 -14.45
C ALA A 255 -22.24 -9.87 -14.53
N ASP A 256 -23.27 -9.51 -13.74
CA ASP A 256 -23.74 -8.14 -13.64
C ASP A 256 -22.71 -7.21 -12.98
N VAL A 257 -22.08 -7.65 -11.87
CA VAL A 257 -20.99 -6.90 -11.21
C VAL A 257 -19.87 -6.59 -12.21
N ASP A 258 -19.43 -7.58 -12.97
CA ASP A 258 -18.34 -7.43 -13.96
C ASP A 258 -18.75 -6.54 -15.14
N GLY A 259 -20.03 -6.58 -15.52
CA GLY A 259 -20.58 -5.80 -16.64
C GLY A 259 -20.78 -4.30 -16.34
N PHE A 260 -20.97 -3.90 -15.08
CA PHE A 260 -21.29 -2.50 -14.75
C PHE A 260 -20.20 -1.50 -15.14
N ALA A 261 -18.93 -1.87 -15.01
CA ALA A 261 -17.81 -0.98 -15.37
C ALA A 261 -17.86 -0.59 -16.86
N ALA A 262 -18.15 -1.55 -17.74
CA ALA A 262 -18.29 -1.30 -19.17
C ALA A 262 -19.54 -0.46 -19.48
N ARG A 263 -20.68 -0.75 -18.83
CA ARG A 263 -21.91 0.03 -18.99
C ARG A 263 -21.71 1.51 -18.61
N ILE A 264 -21.07 1.76 -17.47
CA ILE A 264 -20.76 3.12 -17.01
C ILE A 264 -19.80 3.81 -17.99
N ALA A 265 -18.76 3.12 -18.46
CA ALA A 265 -17.81 3.68 -19.43
C ALA A 265 -18.48 4.11 -20.74
N THR A 266 -19.47 3.36 -21.23
CA THR A 266 -20.26 3.74 -22.41
C THR A 266 -21.05 5.05 -22.17
N ALA A 267 -21.68 5.20 -21.01
CA ALA A 267 -22.44 6.42 -20.70
C ALA A 267 -21.55 7.65 -20.43
N THR A 268 -20.40 7.47 -19.78
CA THR A 268 -19.48 8.57 -19.45
C THR A 268 -18.51 8.90 -20.59
N GLY A 269 -18.38 8.03 -21.58
CA GLY A 269 -17.47 8.17 -22.72
C GLY A 269 -16.00 7.85 -22.40
N ALA A 270 -15.68 7.36 -21.21
CA ALA A 270 -14.33 7.03 -20.80
C ALA A 270 -14.29 5.90 -19.75
N SER A 271 -13.36 4.95 -19.93
CA SER A 271 -13.13 3.90 -18.92
C SER A 271 -12.64 4.49 -17.59
N GLY A 272 -13.11 3.93 -16.47
CA GLY A 272 -12.75 4.37 -15.12
C GLY A 272 -13.33 5.71 -14.67
N LYS A 273 -14.08 6.41 -15.52
CA LYS A 273 -14.74 7.68 -15.18
C LYS A 273 -16.11 7.43 -14.55
N SER A 274 -16.34 7.96 -13.35
CA SER A 274 -17.63 7.84 -12.67
C SER A 274 -18.70 8.77 -13.27
N VAL A 275 -19.97 8.44 -13.07
CA VAL A 275 -21.09 9.27 -13.56
C VAL A 275 -21.07 10.68 -12.97
N THR A 276 -20.64 10.82 -11.72
CA THR A 276 -20.51 12.11 -11.03
C THR A 276 -19.32 12.92 -11.54
N ALA A 277 -18.19 12.26 -11.83
CA ALA A 277 -17.03 12.94 -12.40
C ALA A 277 -17.36 13.54 -13.77
N ARG A 278 -18.05 12.78 -14.62
CA ARG A 278 -18.48 13.29 -15.93
C ARG A 278 -19.47 14.45 -15.83
N GLN A 279 -20.42 14.40 -14.88
CA GLN A 279 -21.32 15.53 -14.62
C GLN A 279 -20.55 16.78 -14.18
N ALA A 280 -19.56 16.64 -13.29
CA ALA A 280 -18.76 17.76 -12.81
C ALA A 280 -17.92 18.42 -13.92
N GLU A 281 -17.39 17.63 -14.85
CA GLU A 281 -16.70 18.12 -16.05
C GLU A 281 -17.65 18.99 -16.89
N LEU A 282 -18.81 18.44 -17.27
CA LEU A 282 -19.80 19.15 -18.10
C LEU A 282 -20.31 20.44 -17.41
N MET A 283 -20.52 20.40 -16.10
CA MET A 283 -20.91 21.58 -15.33
C MET A 283 -19.81 22.64 -15.26
N THR A 284 -18.54 22.23 -15.29
CA THR A 284 -17.39 23.15 -15.33
C THR A 284 -17.27 23.79 -16.71
N GLU A 285 -17.42 23.01 -17.77
CA GLU A 285 -17.49 23.49 -19.16
C GLU A 285 -18.61 24.54 -19.30
N TYR A 286 -19.84 24.20 -18.88
CA TYR A 286 -20.98 25.13 -18.89
C TYR A 286 -20.72 26.43 -18.12
N ARG A 287 -20.16 26.35 -16.89
CA ARG A 287 -19.90 27.56 -16.08
C ARG A 287 -18.82 28.47 -16.68
N SER A 288 -17.89 27.90 -17.46
CA SER A 288 -16.81 28.67 -18.09
C SER A 288 -17.28 29.50 -19.28
N SER A 289 -18.28 29.01 -20.02
CA SER A 289 -18.91 29.72 -21.13
C SER A 289 -20.34 29.21 -21.30
N PRO A 290 -21.36 29.81 -20.67
CA PRO A 290 -22.72 29.29 -20.72
C PRO A 290 -23.36 29.49 -22.10
N THR A 291 -23.35 28.45 -22.95
CA THR A 291 -24.03 28.47 -24.26
C THR A 291 -25.15 27.44 -24.35
N ALA A 292 -26.02 27.59 -25.34
CA ALA A 292 -27.03 26.59 -25.69
C ALA A 292 -26.42 25.20 -25.97
N ALA A 293 -25.24 25.13 -26.58
CA ALA A 293 -24.55 23.88 -26.89
C ALA A 293 -24.05 23.18 -25.62
N ASP A 294 -23.52 23.93 -24.65
CA ASP A 294 -23.07 23.37 -23.37
C ASP A 294 -24.24 22.85 -22.55
N MET A 295 -25.38 23.55 -22.60
CA MET A 295 -26.62 23.07 -21.98
C MET A 295 -27.15 21.79 -22.65
N GLN A 296 -27.10 21.72 -23.98
CA GLN A 296 -27.46 20.50 -24.72
C GLN A 296 -26.56 19.33 -24.32
N ASN A 297 -25.27 19.54 -24.11
CA ASN A 297 -24.37 18.48 -23.63
C ASN A 297 -24.78 17.96 -22.24
N LEU A 298 -25.25 18.83 -21.33
CA LEU A 298 -25.78 18.44 -20.02
C LEU A 298 -27.05 17.60 -20.15
N PHE A 299 -28.04 18.05 -20.94
CA PHE A 299 -29.27 17.29 -21.17
C PHE A 299 -29.00 15.94 -21.84
N ALA A 300 -28.20 15.92 -22.92
CA ALA A 300 -27.82 14.70 -23.63
C ALA A 300 -27.16 13.68 -22.70
N TYR A 301 -26.31 14.13 -21.77
CA TYR A 301 -25.70 13.25 -20.80
C TYR A 301 -26.71 12.65 -19.82
N LEU A 302 -27.66 13.42 -19.28
CA LEU A 302 -28.73 12.89 -18.43
C LEU A 302 -29.54 11.81 -19.15
N TYR A 303 -29.87 12.06 -20.42
CA TYR A 303 -30.61 11.10 -21.22
C TYR A 303 -29.81 9.83 -21.53
N LYS A 304 -28.48 9.91 -21.70
CA LYS A 304 -27.61 8.72 -21.73
C LYS A 304 -27.64 7.94 -20.42
N LEU A 305 -27.81 8.59 -19.27
CA LEU A 305 -27.98 7.89 -18.00
C LEU A 305 -29.32 7.16 -17.94
N ALA A 306 -30.39 7.73 -18.49
CA ALA A 306 -31.67 7.04 -18.65
C ALA A 306 -31.54 5.81 -19.55
N GLU A 307 -30.85 5.93 -20.69
CA GLU A 307 -30.54 4.81 -21.59
C GLU A 307 -29.71 3.71 -20.91
N LEU A 308 -28.73 4.07 -20.07
CA LEU A 308 -27.96 3.10 -19.31
C LEU A 308 -28.86 2.27 -18.38
N VAL A 309 -29.75 2.93 -17.62
CA VAL A 309 -30.65 2.22 -16.71
C VAL A 309 -31.70 1.41 -17.47
N ASP A 310 -32.19 1.93 -18.59
CA ASP A 310 -33.07 1.17 -19.47
C ASP A 310 -32.38 -0.07 -20.04
N ALA A 311 -31.14 0.06 -20.49
CA ALA A 311 -30.34 -1.07 -20.99
C ALA A 311 -30.09 -2.14 -19.91
N CYS A 312 -30.17 -1.79 -18.62
CA CYS A 312 -30.11 -2.75 -17.53
C CYS A 312 -31.41 -3.58 -17.41
N ALA A 313 -32.57 -2.98 -17.67
CA ALA A 313 -33.87 -3.65 -17.60
C ALA A 313 -34.27 -4.35 -18.91
N ASN A 314 -34.06 -3.66 -20.05
CA ASN A 314 -34.70 -3.94 -21.34
C ASN A 314 -33.72 -4.00 -22.53
N GLY A 315 -32.44 -3.68 -22.35
CA GLY A 315 -31.48 -3.59 -23.46
C GLY A 315 -31.22 -4.92 -24.17
N GLY A 316 -30.47 -4.89 -25.28
CA GLY A 316 -30.11 -6.11 -26.05
C GLY A 316 -29.35 -7.16 -25.23
N VAL A 317 -28.64 -6.72 -24.19
CA VAL A 317 -28.09 -7.58 -23.12
C VAL A 317 -28.53 -6.99 -21.77
N PRO A 318 -29.69 -7.37 -21.22
CA PRO A 318 -30.15 -6.86 -19.93
C PRO A 318 -29.35 -7.49 -18.79
N LEU A 319 -29.55 -7.02 -17.55
CA LEU A 319 -28.90 -7.61 -16.38
C LEU A 319 -29.27 -9.10 -16.26
N ALA A 320 -28.27 -9.96 -16.09
CA ALA A 320 -28.44 -11.40 -16.04
C ALA A 320 -29.30 -11.81 -14.83
N HIS A 321 -29.09 -11.17 -13.68
CA HIS A 321 -29.78 -11.50 -12.44
C HIS A 321 -31.23 -10.96 -12.43
N VAL A 322 -32.20 -11.88 -12.37
CA VAL A 322 -33.63 -11.57 -12.56
C VAL A 322 -34.16 -10.54 -11.56
N LYS A 323 -33.85 -10.66 -10.26
CA LYS A 323 -34.34 -9.68 -9.27
C LYS A 323 -33.73 -8.30 -9.47
N LEU A 324 -32.45 -8.24 -9.83
CA LEU A 324 -31.78 -6.95 -10.06
C LEU A 324 -32.31 -6.27 -11.34
N ARG A 325 -32.62 -7.07 -12.37
CA ARG A 325 -33.32 -6.59 -13.57
C ARG A 325 -34.70 -6.02 -13.22
N ASN A 326 -35.44 -6.70 -12.35
CA ASN A 326 -36.74 -6.20 -11.86
C ASN A 326 -36.59 -4.91 -11.06
N ASP A 327 -35.55 -4.80 -10.21
CA ASP A 327 -35.25 -3.58 -9.45
C ASP A 327 -34.90 -2.40 -10.38
N ALA A 328 -34.18 -2.66 -11.48
CA ALA A 328 -33.93 -1.67 -12.52
C ALA A 328 -35.25 -1.22 -13.17
N GLY A 329 -36.11 -2.16 -13.56
CA GLY A 329 -37.44 -1.86 -14.10
C GLY A 329 -38.31 -1.06 -13.14
N ALA A 330 -38.32 -1.43 -11.85
CA ALA A 330 -39.05 -0.71 -10.80
C ALA A 330 -38.52 0.72 -10.64
N SER A 331 -37.20 0.89 -10.63
CA SER A 331 -36.54 2.19 -10.56
C SER A 331 -36.85 3.10 -11.76
N ILE A 332 -37.04 2.49 -12.95
CA ILE A 332 -37.53 3.20 -14.13
C ILE A 332 -38.95 3.71 -13.88
N SER A 333 -39.87 2.82 -13.48
CA SER A 333 -41.26 3.21 -13.21
C SER A 333 -41.39 4.28 -12.11
N SER A 334 -40.53 4.21 -11.09
CA SER A 334 -40.35 5.25 -10.06
C SER A 334 -39.01 5.01 -9.33
N PRO A 335 -38.11 6.01 -9.20
CA PRO A 335 -38.36 7.45 -9.36
C PRO A 335 -38.02 8.03 -10.75
N LEU A 336 -37.41 7.29 -11.67
CA LEU A 336 -36.82 7.90 -12.88
C LEU A 336 -37.86 8.48 -13.82
N LYS A 337 -38.98 7.78 -14.05
CA LYS A 337 -40.06 8.29 -14.91
C LYS A 337 -40.55 9.67 -14.48
N ASP A 338 -40.72 9.91 -13.18
CA ASP A 338 -41.16 11.21 -12.66
C ASP A 338 -40.08 12.29 -12.87
N ALA A 339 -38.82 11.98 -12.56
CA ALA A 339 -37.72 12.92 -12.72
C ALA A 339 -37.47 13.29 -14.18
N PHE A 340 -37.42 12.31 -15.08
CA PHE A 340 -37.19 12.54 -16.51
C PHE A 340 -38.43 13.09 -17.22
N GLY A 341 -39.65 12.75 -16.78
CA GLY A 341 -40.86 13.39 -17.28
C GLY A 341 -40.87 14.89 -17.01
N LYS A 342 -40.46 15.31 -15.80
CA LYS A 342 -40.26 16.72 -15.44
C LYS A 342 -39.11 17.36 -16.22
N LEU A 343 -38.01 16.63 -16.44
CA LEU A 343 -36.88 17.11 -17.22
C LEU A 343 -37.27 17.38 -18.68
N ILE A 344 -38.00 16.48 -19.32
CA ILE A 344 -38.47 16.61 -20.71
C ILE A 344 -39.45 17.78 -20.83
N ALA A 345 -40.43 17.87 -19.91
CA ALA A 345 -41.36 19.00 -19.87
C ALA A 345 -40.63 20.34 -19.73
N PHE A 346 -39.60 20.38 -18.88
CA PHE A 346 -38.77 21.57 -18.68
C PHE A 346 -37.94 21.90 -19.92
N GLU A 347 -37.32 20.91 -20.57
CA GLU A 347 -36.52 21.13 -21.78
C GLU A 347 -37.38 21.68 -22.93
N GLN A 348 -38.63 21.24 -23.05
CA GLN A 348 -39.58 21.80 -24.01
C GLN A 348 -39.96 23.25 -23.69
N GLU A 349 -40.14 23.60 -22.41
CA GLU A 349 -40.34 25.00 -22.00
C GLU A 349 -39.11 25.84 -22.37
N LEU A 350 -37.90 25.36 -22.06
CA LEU A 350 -36.65 26.01 -22.42
C LEU A 350 -36.55 26.26 -23.92
N LYS A 351 -36.80 25.24 -24.75
CA LYS A 351 -36.83 25.40 -26.20
C LYS A 351 -37.81 26.47 -26.64
N SER A 352 -39.06 26.39 -26.17
CA SER A 352 -40.09 27.37 -26.55
C SER A 352 -39.70 28.79 -26.16
N ARG A 353 -39.02 28.97 -25.02
CA ARG A 353 -38.58 30.29 -24.53
C ARG A 353 -37.36 30.82 -25.28
N MET A 354 -36.41 29.97 -25.63
CA MET A 354 -35.24 30.35 -26.41
C MET A 354 -35.60 30.70 -27.85
N ASP A 355 -36.42 29.87 -28.50
CA ASP A 355 -36.86 30.06 -29.90
C ASP A 355 -37.83 31.25 -30.06
N ALA A 356 -38.53 31.66 -29.00
CA ALA A 356 -39.31 32.89 -28.99
C ALA A 356 -38.42 34.15 -28.96
N GLY A 357 -37.16 34.01 -28.55
CA GLY A 357 -36.13 35.04 -28.59
C GLY A 357 -35.21 34.91 -29.81
N PRO A 358 -34.01 35.52 -29.78
CA PRO A 358 -33.03 35.42 -30.87
C PRO A 358 -32.17 34.14 -30.80
N PHE A 359 -32.45 33.22 -29.89
CA PHE A 359 -31.63 32.05 -29.61
C PHE A 359 -32.22 30.79 -30.26
N ALA A 360 -31.40 29.76 -30.47
CA ALA A 360 -31.84 28.49 -31.02
C ALA A 360 -31.48 27.34 -30.08
N TYR A 361 -32.46 26.50 -29.74
CA TYR A 361 -32.23 25.32 -28.90
C TYR A 361 -32.77 24.04 -29.55
N THR A 362 -31.97 22.98 -29.56
CA THR A 362 -32.32 21.65 -30.07
C THR A 362 -32.62 20.70 -28.91
N LEU A 363 -33.80 20.08 -28.91
CA LEU A 363 -34.20 19.09 -27.90
C LEU A 363 -33.26 17.89 -27.95
N GLN A 364 -32.79 17.45 -26.79
CA GLN A 364 -31.90 16.31 -26.68
C GLN A 364 -32.63 15.01 -26.35
N TRP A 365 -33.84 15.06 -25.77
CA TRP A 365 -34.60 13.85 -25.42
C TRP A 365 -34.98 13.00 -26.64
N SER A 366 -35.05 13.56 -27.84
CA SER A 366 -35.39 12.83 -29.08
C SER A 366 -34.16 12.51 -29.94
N ALA A 367 -32.95 12.86 -29.49
CA ALA A 367 -31.73 12.72 -30.25
C ALA A 367 -31.07 11.34 -30.03
N GLY A 368 -31.55 10.32 -30.75
CA GLY A 368 -30.87 9.01 -30.83
C GLY A 368 -30.81 8.21 -29.52
N LEU A 369 -31.75 8.44 -28.59
CA LEU A 369 -31.90 7.67 -27.37
C LEU A 369 -32.63 6.35 -27.61
N ASN A 370 -32.19 5.29 -26.94
CA ASN A 370 -32.86 3.98 -26.94
C ASN A 370 -33.52 3.67 -25.59
N ALA A 371 -33.92 4.69 -24.82
CA ALA A 371 -34.62 4.53 -23.55
C ALA A 371 -36.15 4.45 -23.77
N ASP A 372 -36.63 3.40 -24.42
CA ASP A 372 -38.04 3.25 -24.82
C ASP A 372 -38.74 2.03 -24.20
N GLY A 373 -38.12 1.43 -23.18
CA GLY A 373 -38.70 0.33 -22.43
C GLY A 373 -40.10 0.63 -21.86
N PRO A 374 -40.97 -0.40 -21.70
CA PRO A 374 -42.37 -0.21 -21.30
C PRO A 374 -42.54 0.48 -19.95
N GLN A 375 -41.57 0.37 -19.05
CA GLN A 375 -41.57 0.98 -17.72
C GLN A 375 -41.49 2.52 -17.76
N TRP A 376 -41.01 3.09 -18.86
CA TRP A 376 -40.98 4.54 -19.09
C TRP A 376 -42.35 5.11 -19.47
N ASP A 377 -43.35 4.27 -19.76
CA ASP A 377 -44.72 4.72 -20.07
C ASP A 377 -44.78 5.72 -21.23
N GLY A 378 -43.87 5.56 -22.19
CA GLY A 378 -43.82 6.38 -23.39
C GLY A 378 -43.32 7.82 -23.20
N ILE A 379 -42.71 8.21 -22.07
CA ILE A 379 -42.24 9.59 -21.90
C ILE A 379 -41.17 10.03 -22.93
N PHE A 380 -40.44 9.06 -23.51
CA PHE A 380 -39.47 9.26 -24.59
C PHE A 380 -40.04 8.96 -25.99
N ALA A 381 -41.34 8.67 -26.09
CA ALA A 381 -41.99 8.36 -27.36
C ALA A 381 -42.30 9.64 -28.18
N ALA A 382 -42.87 9.45 -29.38
CA ALA A 382 -43.23 10.54 -30.28
C ALA A 382 -44.20 11.59 -29.67
N THR A 383 -44.92 11.23 -28.61
CA THR A 383 -45.81 12.13 -27.85
C THR A 383 -45.23 12.32 -26.43
N PRO A 384 -44.21 13.18 -26.27
CA PRO A 384 -43.57 13.41 -24.97
C PRO A 384 -44.50 14.18 -24.01
N PRO A 385 -44.16 14.25 -22.71
CA PRO A 385 -44.83 15.14 -21.76
C PRO A 385 -44.90 16.57 -22.31
N ALA A 386 -46.03 17.26 -22.08
CA ALA A 386 -46.18 18.65 -22.52
C ALA A 386 -45.18 19.58 -21.81
N ALA A 387 -44.79 20.66 -22.49
CA ALA A 387 -43.94 21.71 -21.92
C ALA A 387 -44.47 22.20 -20.57
N SER A 388 -43.58 22.36 -19.59
CA SER A 388 -43.94 23.05 -18.35
C SER A 388 -44.26 24.53 -18.64
N THR A 389 -45.02 25.15 -17.74
CA THR A 389 -45.48 26.55 -17.91
C THR A 389 -44.98 27.48 -16.80
N THR A 390 -44.32 26.92 -15.79
CA THR A 390 -43.87 27.64 -14.59
C THR A 390 -42.42 27.36 -14.24
N GLY A 391 -41.70 26.58 -15.05
CA GLY A 391 -40.32 26.21 -14.80
C GLY A 391 -39.34 27.37 -14.99
N ILE A 392 -39.63 28.27 -15.94
CA ILE A 392 -38.80 29.42 -16.27
C ILE A 392 -39.60 30.71 -15.99
N PRO A 393 -39.19 31.58 -15.06
CA PRO A 393 -39.88 32.82 -14.77
C PRO A 393 -40.14 33.66 -16.05
N PRO A 394 -41.36 34.19 -16.26
CA PRO A 394 -41.70 34.92 -17.50
C PRO A 394 -40.84 36.16 -17.78
N ALA A 395 -40.25 36.75 -16.74
CA ALA A 395 -39.44 37.97 -16.85
C ALA A 395 -38.03 37.75 -17.44
N LEU A 396 -37.54 36.50 -17.49
CA LEU A 396 -36.20 36.19 -17.99
C LEU A 396 -36.16 36.24 -19.53
N THR A 397 -35.20 36.98 -20.08
CA THR A 397 -35.02 37.17 -21.53
C THR A 397 -33.58 37.00 -22.01
N ALA A 398 -32.58 37.08 -21.13
CA ALA A 398 -31.18 36.82 -21.47
C ALA A 398 -30.88 35.32 -21.59
N GLU A 399 -30.06 34.93 -22.57
CA GLU A 399 -29.72 33.52 -22.84
C GLU A 399 -29.22 32.81 -21.58
N THR A 400 -28.21 33.36 -20.92
CA THR A 400 -27.62 32.76 -19.72
C THR A 400 -28.61 32.62 -18.56
N GLU A 401 -29.57 33.54 -18.42
CA GLU A 401 -30.59 33.46 -17.37
C GLU A 401 -31.61 32.36 -17.67
N LEU A 402 -32.03 32.23 -18.92
CA LEU A 402 -32.91 31.15 -19.39
C LEU A 402 -32.24 29.78 -19.20
N LEU A 403 -30.97 29.66 -19.59
CA LEU A 403 -30.18 28.44 -19.42
C LEU A 403 -30.01 28.09 -17.91
N ASN A 404 -29.66 29.07 -17.07
CA ASN A 404 -29.46 28.86 -15.64
C ASN A 404 -30.74 28.41 -14.91
N ALA A 405 -31.93 28.79 -15.40
CA ALA A 405 -33.20 28.31 -14.85
C ALA A 405 -33.34 26.78 -14.95
N SER A 406 -32.61 26.12 -15.86
CA SER A 406 -32.63 24.66 -16.07
C SER A 406 -31.83 23.87 -15.05
N LEU A 407 -30.87 24.51 -14.37
CA LEU A 407 -29.94 23.81 -13.47
C LEU A 407 -30.62 23.04 -12.34
N PRO A 408 -31.69 23.54 -11.67
CA PRO A 408 -32.40 22.76 -10.66
C PRO A 408 -33.01 21.47 -11.21
N SER A 409 -33.61 21.52 -12.42
CA SER A 409 -34.22 20.36 -13.07
C SER A 409 -33.15 19.32 -13.47
N ILE A 410 -32.04 19.81 -14.03
CA ILE A 410 -30.85 18.99 -14.37
C ILE A 410 -30.30 18.29 -13.12
N ASN A 411 -30.11 19.04 -12.02
CA ASN A 411 -29.57 18.49 -10.78
C ASN A 411 -30.53 17.47 -10.14
N ALA A 412 -31.84 17.69 -10.22
CA ALA A 412 -32.84 16.75 -9.72
C ALA A 412 -32.84 15.44 -10.52
N ALA A 413 -32.85 15.52 -11.85
CA ALA A 413 -32.77 14.35 -12.73
C ALA A 413 -31.44 13.60 -12.58
N PHE A 414 -30.32 14.33 -12.48
CA PHE A 414 -29.01 13.74 -12.21
C PHE A 414 -28.99 13.00 -10.88
N SER A 415 -29.53 13.61 -9.81
CA SER A 415 -29.57 12.98 -8.48
C SER A 415 -30.40 11.70 -8.48
N ALA A 416 -31.54 11.70 -9.19
CA ALA A 416 -32.36 10.50 -9.35
C ALA A 416 -31.62 9.40 -10.14
N ALA A 417 -31.05 9.75 -11.30
CA ALA A 417 -30.33 8.80 -12.16
C ALA A 417 -29.09 8.21 -11.47
N SER A 418 -28.22 9.06 -10.92
CA SER A 418 -27.01 8.63 -10.23
C SER A 418 -27.33 7.80 -8.97
N GLY A 419 -28.38 8.16 -8.22
CA GLY A 419 -28.86 7.39 -7.07
C GLY A 419 -29.31 5.97 -7.46
N VAL A 420 -30.07 5.83 -8.55
CA VAL A 420 -30.48 4.52 -9.07
C VAL A 420 -29.29 3.71 -9.57
N ILE A 421 -28.40 4.31 -10.36
CA ILE A 421 -27.20 3.61 -10.87
C ILE A 421 -26.35 3.09 -9.71
N ASN A 422 -26.10 3.91 -8.69
CA ASN A 422 -25.35 3.49 -7.50
C ASN A 422 -26.08 2.37 -6.74
N SER A 423 -27.41 2.43 -6.65
CA SER A 423 -28.23 1.40 -6.02
C SER A 423 -28.17 0.07 -6.78
N LEU A 424 -28.16 0.09 -8.12
CA LEU A 424 -28.03 -1.10 -8.95
C LEU A 424 -26.64 -1.74 -8.83
N VAL A 425 -25.57 -0.93 -8.89
CA VAL A 425 -24.18 -1.40 -8.71
C VAL A 425 -24.01 -2.03 -7.32
N THR A 426 -24.50 -1.37 -6.27
CA THR A 426 -24.46 -1.89 -4.89
C THR A 426 -25.35 -3.13 -4.75
N GLY A 427 -26.53 -3.12 -5.39
CA GLY A 427 -27.50 -4.21 -5.39
C GLY A 427 -26.92 -5.49 -5.98
N ALA A 428 -26.18 -5.41 -7.09
CA ALA A 428 -25.53 -6.57 -7.70
C ALA A 428 -24.56 -7.27 -6.73
N SER A 429 -23.70 -6.49 -6.06
CA SER A 429 -22.77 -7.00 -5.05
C SER A 429 -23.49 -7.54 -3.81
N SER A 430 -24.62 -6.93 -3.44
CA SER A 430 -25.44 -7.34 -2.28
C SER A 430 -26.17 -8.65 -2.55
N TYR A 431 -26.78 -8.80 -3.74
CA TYR A 431 -27.41 -10.04 -4.16
C TYR A 431 -26.38 -11.17 -4.21
N ARG A 432 -25.23 -10.96 -4.85
CA ARG A 432 -24.14 -11.95 -4.88
C ARG A 432 -23.79 -12.43 -3.48
N SER A 433 -23.49 -11.50 -2.56
CA SER A 433 -23.11 -11.83 -1.18
C SER A 433 -24.23 -12.57 -0.42
N THR A 434 -25.49 -12.16 -0.63
CA THR A 434 -26.65 -12.79 0.04
C THR A 434 -26.85 -14.24 -0.43
N TYR A 435 -26.71 -14.48 -1.73
CA TYR A 435 -26.85 -15.81 -2.30
C TYR A 435 -25.65 -16.70 -1.98
N GLU A 436 -24.43 -16.15 -1.95
CA GLU A 436 -23.25 -16.89 -1.46
C GLU A 436 -23.39 -17.27 0.01
N GLN A 437 -23.91 -16.38 0.86
CA GLN A 437 -24.18 -16.69 2.27
C GLN A 437 -25.24 -17.80 2.39
N SER A 438 -26.32 -17.71 1.59
CA SER A 438 -27.33 -18.76 1.53
C SER A 438 -26.73 -20.10 1.06
N LEU A 439 -25.75 -20.07 0.15
CA LEU A 439 -25.07 -21.28 -0.32
C LEU A 439 -24.18 -21.86 0.79
N LEU A 440 -23.51 -21.01 1.56
CA LEU A 440 -22.69 -21.40 2.71
C LEU A 440 -23.51 -22.09 3.81
N GLU A 441 -24.74 -21.64 4.03
CA GLU A 441 -25.65 -22.18 5.05
C GLU A 441 -26.31 -23.49 4.60
N ASN A 442 -26.69 -23.59 3.32
CA ASN A 442 -27.50 -24.70 2.82
C ASN A 442 -26.68 -25.80 2.12
N PHE A 443 -25.47 -25.52 1.64
CA PHE A 443 -24.63 -26.51 0.97
C PHE A 443 -23.42 -26.91 1.83
N GLY A 444 -23.57 -28.01 2.59
CA GLY A 444 -22.55 -28.49 3.52
C GLY A 444 -21.17 -28.75 2.90
N VAL A 445 -21.10 -29.25 1.66
CA VAL A 445 -19.82 -29.45 0.94
C VAL A 445 -19.12 -28.11 0.71
N TYR A 446 -19.84 -27.10 0.23
CA TYR A 446 -19.30 -25.75 0.03
C TYR A 446 -18.86 -25.12 1.37
N SER A 447 -19.64 -25.27 2.44
CA SER A 447 -19.23 -24.84 3.79
C SER A 447 -17.93 -25.48 4.25
N ASN A 448 -17.78 -26.80 4.04
CA ASN A 448 -16.57 -27.54 4.39
C ASN A 448 -15.37 -27.10 3.55
N LEU A 449 -15.57 -26.82 2.25
CA LEU A 449 -14.55 -26.30 1.37
C LEU A 449 -14.03 -24.93 1.82
N ILE A 450 -14.94 -23.98 2.08
CA ILE A 450 -14.57 -22.63 2.55
C ILE A 450 -13.81 -22.71 3.89
N LYS A 451 -14.29 -23.53 4.84
CA LYS A 451 -13.58 -23.77 6.11
C LYS A 451 -12.18 -24.36 5.90
N GLY A 452 -12.06 -25.36 5.03
CA GLY A 452 -10.77 -26.00 4.72
C GLY A 452 -9.78 -25.05 4.07
N ILE A 453 -10.24 -24.22 3.12
CA ILE A 453 -9.42 -23.21 2.44
C ILE A 453 -8.96 -22.12 3.42
N ASN A 454 -9.85 -21.66 4.29
CA ASN A 454 -9.53 -20.68 5.34
C ASN A 454 -8.49 -21.23 6.33
N ASN A 455 -8.53 -22.53 6.63
CA ASN A 455 -7.55 -23.22 7.46
C ASN A 455 -6.26 -23.59 6.72
N THR A 456 -6.23 -23.49 5.38
CA THR A 456 -4.99 -23.69 4.62
C THR A 456 -4.02 -22.56 4.99
N LEU A 457 -2.72 -22.82 4.97
CA LEU A 457 -1.74 -21.81 5.37
C LEU A 457 -1.58 -20.75 4.28
N THR A 458 -1.62 -19.46 4.63
CA THR A 458 -1.06 -18.38 3.79
C THR A 458 0.38 -18.17 4.20
N SER A 459 1.30 -18.11 3.23
CA SER A 459 2.69 -17.81 3.50
C SER A 459 3.07 -16.42 2.98
N CYS A 460 3.93 -15.72 3.71
CA CYS A 460 4.47 -14.43 3.31
C CYS A 460 5.98 -14.34 3.66
N PRO A 461 6.80 -13.63 2.86
CA PRO A 461 8.16 -13.30 3.23
C PRO A 461 8.23 -12.54 4.58
N PRO A 462 9.31 -12.73 5.38
CA PRO A 462 9.40 -12.15 6.71
C PRO A 462 9.74 -10.65 6.77
N SER A 463 10.25 -10.03 5.70
CA SER A 463 10.77 -8.65 5.72
C SER A 463 9.80 -7.61 6.28
N GLY A 464 8.51 -7.70 5.98
CA GLY A 464 7.49 -6.80 6.52
C GLY A 464 7.35 -6.89 8.04
N ALA A 465 7.30 -8.12 8.59
CA ALA A 465 7.25 -8.33 10.03
C ALA A 465 8.53 -7.83 10.71
N ILE A 466 9.70 -8.10 10.11
CA ILE A 466 11.00 -7.67 10.65
C ILE A 466 11.14 -6.14 10.66
N ALA A 467 10.67 -5.44 9.62
CA ALA A 467 10.64 -3.99 9.62
C ALA A 467 9.78 -3.46 10.78
N GLY A 468 8.66 -4.13 11.10
CA GLY A 468 7.82 -3.79 12.25
C GLY A 468 8.58 -3.98 13.57
N ILE A 469 9.28 -5.10 13.71
CA ILE A 469 10.13 -5.38 14.89
C ILE A 469 11.25 -4.35 15.04
N TYR A 470 11.84 -3.86 13.95
CA TYR A 470 12.84 -2.78 14.03
C TYR A 470 12.22 -1.50 14.58
N SER A 471 11.06 -1.08 14.04
CA SER A 471 10.32 0.08 14.56
C SER A 471 9.94 -0.09 16.03
N LEU A 472 9.45 -1.27 16.42
CA LEU A 472 9.08 -1.59 17.79
C LEU A 472 10.26 -1.45 18.77
N ILE A 473 11.40 -2.04 18.42
CA ILE A 473 12.58 -2.06 19.29
C ILE A 473 13.23 -0.68 19.37
N ASP A 474 13.30 0.04 18.26
CA ASP A 474 13.84 1.39 18.24
C ASP A 474 13.03 2.31 19.16
N ASN A 475 11.71 2.25 19.09
CA ASN A 475 10.81 3.04 19.92
C ASN A 475 10.87 2.67 21.41
N GLN A 476 11.05 1.39 21.75
CA GLN A 476 11.03 0.93 23.14
C GLN A 476 12.39 0.95 23.82
N ARG A 477 13.47 0.75 23.06
CA ARG A 477 14.79 0.39 23.59
C ARG A 477 15.96 1.08 22.90
N GLY A 478 15.70 1.84 21.84
CA GLY A 478 16.71 2.50 21.03
C GLY A 478 17.36 1.56 20.00
N VAL A 479 17.87 2.16 18.93
CA VAL A 479 18.43 1.47 17.75
C VAL A 479 19.66 0.59 18.06
N TRP A 480 20.35 0.86 19.17
CA TRP A 480 21.50 0.07 19.63
C TRP A 480 21.11 -1.28 20.24
N LYS A 481 19.82 -1.54 20.51
CA LYS A 481 19.35 -2.87 20.92
C LYS A 481 19.16 -3.77 19.71
N ALA A 482 19.79 -4.96 19.75
CA ALA A 482 19.59 -5.98 18.73
C ALA A 482 18.10 -6.38 18.56
N PRO A 483 17.54 -6.38 17.35
CA PRO A 483 16.14 -6.74 17.08
C PRO A 483 15.95 -8.26 16.98
N ALA A 484 16.35 -8.98 18.04
CA ALA A 484 16.23 -10.43 18.17
C ALA A 484 15.72 -10.81 19.56
N ASN A 485 15.24 -12.05 19.67
CA ASN A 485 14.49 -12.59 20.81
C ASN A 485 13.18 -11.81 21.05
N VAL A 486 12.47 -11.51 19.97
CA VAL A 486 11.17 -10.83 19.98
C VAL A 486 10.14 -11.72 19.27
N SER A 487 8.96 -11.86 19.86
CA SER A 487 7.86 -12.63 19.28
C SER A 487 7.20 -11.90 18.12
N LEU A 488 6.75 -12.65 17.12
CA LEU A 488 5.99 -12.11 15.99
C LEU A 488 4.49 -12.22 16.24
N ASN A 489 3.76 -11.13 15.99
CA ASN A 489 2.30 -11.07 15.98
C ASN A 489 1.74 -11.49 14.63
N SER A 490 0.49 -11.98 14.62
CA SER A 490 -0.24 -12.43 13.41
C SER A 490 0.45 -13.56 12.63
N VAL A 491 1.39 -14.26 13.27
CA VAL A 491 2.16 -15.39 12.71
C VAL A 491 1.84 -16.66 13.50
N ILE A 492 1.42 -17.71 12.78
CA ILE A 492 1.18 -19.05 13.35
C ILE A 492 2.51 -19.74 13.62
N GLY A 493 3.46 -19.60 12.71
CA GLY A 493 4.75 -20.28 12.76
C GLY A 493 5.61 -20.01 11.54
N PRO A 494 6.89 -20.40 11.56
CA PRO A 494 7.72 -20.41 10.36
C PRO A 494 7.24 -21.50 9.37
N LEU A 495 7.48 -21.29 8.07
CA LEU A 495 7.12 -22.23 7.02
C LEU A 495 7.89 -23.55 7.17
N VAL A 496 9.17 -23.43 7.50
CA VAL A 496 10.12 -24.51 7.78
C VAL A 496 10.59 -24.39 9.23
N ASN A 497 10.67 -25.49 9.95
CA ASN A 497 11.24 -25.50 11.30
C ASN A 497 12.74 -25.79 11.21
N PHE A 498 13.57 -24.91 11.76
CA PHE A 498 15.01 -25.10 11.83
C PHE A 498 15.44 -25.69 13.17
N ASP A 499 16.33 -26.68 13.10
CA ASP A 499 17.07 -27.14 14.27
C ASP A 499 18.29 -26.23 14.55
N THR A 500 19.12 -26.62 15.52
CA THR A 500 20.30 -25.84 15.89
C THR A 500 21.38 -25.88 14.80
N SER A 501 21.57 -27.03 14.15
CA SER A 501 22.58 -27.21 13.11
C SER A 501 22.27 -26.39 11.86
N ASP A 502 20.99 -26.33 11.48
CA ASP A 502 20.51 -25.43 10.41
C ASP A 502 20.86 -23.97 10.73
N THR A 503 20.58 -23.55 11.97
CA THR A 503 20.82 -22.16 12.38
C THR A 503 22.30 -21.80 12.48
N ASP A 504 23.17 -22.76 12.80
CA ASP A 504 24.61 -22.54 12.81
C ASP A 504 25.12 -22.23 11.40
N GLY A 505 24.68 -23.01 10.40
CA GLY A 505 25.00 -22.76 8.99
C GLY A 505 24.37 -21.49 8.42
N LEU A 506 23.22 -21.05 8.95
CA LEU A 506 22.62 -19.75 8.61
C LEU A 506 23.45 -18.58 9.17
N ASN A 507 23.91 -18.70 10.41
CA ASN A 507 24.64 -17.67 11.13
C ASN A 507 26.07 -17.48 10.61
N VAL A 508 26.79 -18.56 10.29
CA VAL A 508 28.17 -18.52 9.78
C VAL A 508 28.29 -19.45 8.60
N ASP A 509 28.46 -18.87 7.41
CA ASP A 509 28.78 -19.63 6.21
C ASP A 509 30.30 -19.57 5.97
N ALA A 510 30.95 -20.74 5.97
CA ALA A 510 32.40 -20.85 5.84
C ALA A 510 32.92 -20.52 4.43
N VAL A 511 32.05 -20.55 3.42
CA VAL A 511 32.42 -20.41 2.00
C VAL A 511 32.05 -19.03 1.47
N ALA A 512 30.78 -18.67 1.56
CA ALA A 512 30.23 -17.41 1.06
C ALA A 512 30.37 -16.26 2.06
N GLY A 513 30.51 -16.54 3.36
CA GLY A 513 30.70 -15.56 4.43
C GLY A 513 29.49 -14.67 4.74
N LYS A 514 28.32 -14.97 4.16
CA LYS A 514 27.08 -14.18 4.29
C LYS A 514 26.14 -14.81 5.31
N SER A 515 25.86 -14.08 6.39
CA SER A 515 24.90 -14.52 7.41
C SER A 515 23.46 -14.29 6.98
N ILE A 516 22.59 -15.19 7.43
CA ILE A 516 21.14 -15.09 7.28
C ILE A 516 20.53 -15.32 8.67
N ASN A 517 19.59 -14.47 9.07
CA ASN A 517 18.98 -14.52 10.40
C ASN A 517 17.77 -15.47 10.39
N ALA A 518 17.76 -16.44 11.31
CA ALA A 518 16.67 -17.39 11.42
C ALA A 518 15.47 -16.83 12.20
N ILE A 519 14.26 -17.23 11.83
CA ILE A 519 13.04 -17.09 12.61
C ILE A 519 12.62 -18.49 13.05
N ARG A 520 12.44 -18.70 14.36
CA ARG A 520 12.24 -20.03 14.94
C ARG A 520 11.01 -20.10 15.83
N ALA A 521 10.33 -21.24 15.80
CA ALA A 521 9.31 -21.58 16.78
C ALA A 521 9.95 -22.22 18.01
N PHE A 522 9.55 -21.75 19.20
CA PHE A 522 9.95 -22.30 20.48
C PHE A 522 8.71 -22.72 21.28
N SER A 523 8.76 -23.92 21.85
CA SER A 523 7.69 -24.40 22.73
C SER A 523 7.54 -23.45 23.93
N GLY A 524 6.31 -22.99 24.18
CA GLY A 524 5.97 -22.06 25.27
C GLY A 524 6.38 -20.59 25.05
N LYS A 525 7.11 -20.25 23.98
CA LYS A 525 7.50 -18.85 23.65
C LYS A 525 6.97 -18.35 22.29
N GLY A 526 6.39 -19.24 21.49
CA GLY A 526 5.87 -18.90 20.15
C GLY A 526 7.00 -18.74 19.13
N THR A 527 6.74 -17.95 18.09
CA THR A 527 7.69 -17.71 16.99
C THR A 527 8.52 -16.46 17.27
N LEU A 528 9.84 -16.63 17.37
CA LEU A 528 10.79 -15.59 17.72
C LEU A 528 11.75 -15.29 16.56
N VAL A 529 12.10 -14.00 16.41
CA VAL A 529 13.26 -13.59 15.61
C VAL A 529 14.52 -14.06 16.33
N TRP A 530 15.34 -14.88 15.68
CA TRP A 530 16.47 -15.58 16.30
C TRP A 530 17.80 -15.32 15.57
N GLY A 531 18.07 -14.05 15.28
CA GLY A 531 19.33 -13.57 14.70
C GLY A 531 19.33 -12.05 14.53
N ALA A 532 20.50 -11.41 14.67
CA ALA A 532 20.67 -9.96 14.53
C ALA A 532 21.97 -9.58 13.80
N ARG A 533 22.40 -10.40 12.84
CA ARG A 533 23.59 -10.19 12.02
C ARG A 533 23.26 -9.49 10.70
N THR A 534 24.17 -8.63 10.25
CA THR A 534 24.18 -8.14 8.87
C THR A 534 24.64 -9.28 7.94
N LEU A 535 24.59 -9.07 6.63
CA LEU A 535 25.18 -10.02 5.68
C LEU A 535 26.71 -10.08 5.84
N ALA A 536 27.36 -9.06 6.42
CA ALA A 536 28.78 -9.06 6.74
C ALA A 536 29.07 -9.81 8.05
N GLY A 537 28.55 -11.03 8.19
CA GLY A 537 28.62 -11.79 9.45
C GLY A 537 30.02 -12.17 9.91
N ASN A 538 30.93 -12.40 8.97
CA ASN A 538 32.32 -12.71 9.27
C ASN A 538 33.18 -11.46 9.55
N ASP A 539 32.63 -10.27 9.34
CA ASP A 539 33.27 -9.01 9.70
C ASP A 539 33.30 -8.87 11.24
N ASN A 540 34.35 -8.27 11.79
CA ASN A 540 34.47 -8.08 13.25
C ASN A 540 33.88 -6.74 13.72
N GLU A 541 33.77 -5.75 12.85
CA GLU A 541 33.24 -4.41 13.13
C GLU A 541 31.75 -4.35 12.83
N TRP A 542 31.34 -4.81 11.65
CA TRP A 542 30.01 -4.59 11.08
C TRP A 542 29.09 -5.81 11.14
N ARG A 543 29.44 -6.81 11.96
CA ARG A 543 28.67 -8.05 12.14
C ARG A 543 27.21 -7.82 12.50
N TYR A 544 26.91 -6.81 13.31
CA TYR A 544 25.62 -6.67 13.99
C TYR A 544 24.76 -5.54 13.42
N ILE A 545 23.48 -5.84 13.26
CA ILE A 545 22.47 -4.91 12.74
C ILE A 545 22.37 -3.66 13.61
N SER A 546 22.29 -3.84 14.93
CA SER A 546 22.17 -2.71 15.86
C SER A 546 23.38 -1.78 15.83
N VAL A 547 24.58 -2.34 15.61
CA VAL A 547 25.81 -1.55 15.48
C VAL A 547 25.75 -0.72 14.19
N ARG A 548 25.49 -1.33 13.03
CA ARG A 548 25.44 -0.60 11.75
C ARG A 548 24.33 0.46 11.75
N ARG A 549 23.13 0.13 12.23
CA ARG A 549 22.00 1.06 12.26
C ARG A 549 22.25 2.23 13.22
N PHE A 550 22.89 1.99 14.37
CA PHE A 550 23.28 3.06 15.28
C PHE A 550 24.30 4.02 14.62
N PHE A 551 25.30 3.49 13.93
CA PHE A 551 26.24 4.33 13.17
C PHE A 551 25.53 5.17 12.10
N ASN A 552 24.62 4.58 11.31
CA ASN A 552 23.85 5.32 10.31
C ASN A 552 23.06 6.49 10.96
N MET A 553 22.37 6.23 12.08
CA MET A 553 21.62 7.25 12.80
C MET A 553 22.53 8.39 13.27
N VAL A 554 23.67 8.07 13.90
CA VAL A 554 24.60 9.09 14.42
C VAL A 554 25.23 9.88 13.28
N GLU A 555 25.70 9.22 12.22
CA GLU A 555 26.28 9.84 11.03
C GLU A 555 25.31 10.85 10.41
N GLU A 556 24.05 10.46 10.18
CA GLU A 556 23.05 11.33 9.56
C GLU A 556 22.58 12.46 10.49
N SER A 557 22.39 12.18 11.79
CA SER A 557 22.02 13.19 12.78
C SER A 557 23.08 14.28 12.91
N VAL A 558 24.35 13.89 13.00
CA VAL A 558 25.49 14.82 13.07
C VAL A 558 25.62 15.62 11.78
N LYS A 559 25.49 14.98 10.60
CA LYS A 559 25.53 15.65 9.31
C LYS A 559 24.47 16.74 9.19
N LYS A 560 23.20 16.44 9.49
CA LYS A 560 22.12 17.43 9.44
C LYS A 560 22.31 18.56 10.46
N SER A 561 22.73 18.23 11.67
CA SER A 561 22.87 19.20 12.77
C SER A 561 24.11 20.09 12.65
N THR A 562 25.09 19.70 11.85
CA THR A 562 26.30 20.50 11.59
C THR A 562 26.21 21.32 10.29
N TYR A 563 25.09 21.24 9.57
CA TYR A 563 24.91 21.95 8.29
C TYR A 563 25.03 23.48 8.42
N TRP A 564 24.61 24.06 9.56
CA TRP A 564 24.76 25.51 9.80
C TRP A 564 26.23 25.98 9.77
N ALA A 565 27.19 25.09 10.00
CA ALA A 565 28.61 25.44 9.98
C ALA A 565 29.17 25.59 8.56
N VAL A 566 28.41 25.21 7.52
CA VAL A 566 28.79 25.42 6.13
C VAL A 566 28.71 26.92 5.82
N PHE A 567 29.79 27.47 5.27
CA PHE A 567 29.99 28.92 5.00
C PHE A 567 30.17 29.82 6.24
N GLU A 568 30.30 29.25 7.44
CA GLU A 568 30.77 30.00 8.61
C GLU A 568 32.29 30.26 8.51
N PRO A 569 32.82 31.28 9.22
CA PRO A 569 34.27 31.47 9.33
C PRO A 569 34.96 30.19 9.80
N ASN A 570 35.94 29.70 9.02
CA ASN A 570 36.71 28.50 9.34
C ASN A 570 37.78 28.80 10.41
N ASP A 571 37.33 29.07 11.63
CA ASP A 571 38.15 29.44 12.77
C ASP A 571 37.93 28.54 14.00
N ALA A 572 38.75 28.75 15.04
CA ALA A 572 38.70 27.96 16.27
C ALA A 572 37.33 28.01 16.98
N ASN A 573 36.57 29.10 16.84
CA ASN A 573 35.27 29.21 17.50
C ASN A 573 34.25 28.28 16.85
N THR A 574 34.22 28.23 15.52
CA THR A 574 33.36 27.29 14.76
C THR A 574 33.72 25.84 15.08
N TRP A 575 35.02 25.51 15.13
CA TRP A 575 35.49 24.16 15.47
C TRP A 575 35.05 23.72 16.86
N VAL A 576 35.16 24.60 17.87
CA VAL A 576 34.75 24.31 19.25
C VAL A 576 33.24 24.10 19.36
N LYS A 577 32.44 24.91 18.65
CA LYS A 577 30.97 24.75 18.63
C LYS A 577 30.55 23.40 18.04
N VAL A 578 31.10 23.04 16.88
CA VAL A 578 30.82 21.74 16.22
C VAL A 578 31.27 20.57 17.09
N ARG A 579 32.48 20.63 17.66
CA ARG A 579 32.97 19.59 18.56
C ARG A 579 32.08 19.44 19.80
N GLY A 580 31.78 20.53 20.49
CA GLY A 580 30.97 20.52 21.71
C GLY A 580 29.54 20.00 21.49
N MET A 581 28.95 20.33 20.34
CA MET A 581 27.64 19.78 19.92
C MET A 581 27.67 18.25 19.84
N ILE A 582 28.65 17.70 19.11
CA ILE A 582 28.77 16.25 18.89
C ILE A 582 29.12 15.54 20.20
N GLU A 583 30.03 16.10 21.00
CA GLU A 583 30.39 15.53 22.31
C GLU A 583 29.20 15.46 23.27
N ASN A 584 28.36 16.51 23.31
CA ASN A 584 27.16 16.51 24.14
C ASN A 584 26.17 15.43 23.70
N TYR A 585 25.92 15.31 22.39
CA TYR A 585 25.04 14.27 21.85
C TYR A 585 25.53 12.85 22.17
N LEU A 586 26.81 12.55 21.92
CA LEU A 586 27.37 11.24 22.23
C LEU A 586 27.41 10.96 23.74
N THR A 587 27.56 11.99 24.57
CA THR A 587 27.42 11.86 26.03
C THR A 587 26.01 11.44 26.44
N GLN A 588 24.98 11.99 25.79
CA GLN A 588 23.59 11.58 26.03
C GLN A 588 23.38 10.12 25.63
N LYS A 589 23.86 9.72 24.44
CA LYS A 589 23.78 8.32 23.99
C LYS A 589 24.54 7.34 24.86
N TRP A 590 25.68 7.73 25.41
CA TRP A 590 26.38 6.94 26.41
C TRP A 590 25.55 6.77 27.69
N ARG A 591 24.91 7.83 28.20
CA ARG A 591 24.02 7.77 29.38
C ARG A 591 22.78 6.89 29.14
N GLU A 592 22.28 6.84 27.91
CA GLU A 592 21.19 5.95 27.47
C GLU A 592 21.65 4.48 27.32
N GLY A 593 22.95 4.20 27.45
CA GLY A 593 23.51 2.86 27.36
C GLY A 593 23.79 2.38 25.93
N ALA A 594 23.83 3.29 24.95
CA ALA A 594 24.12 2.96 23.56
C ALA A 594 25.61 2.68 23.30
N LEU A 595 26.47 3.35 24.08
CA LEU A 595 27.93 3.25 23.96
C LEU A 595 28.53 2.50 25.15
N ALA A 596 29.49 1.63 24.86
CA ALA A 596 30.23 0.84 25.84
C ALA A 596 31.42 1.63 26.42
N GLY A 597 31.64 1.52 27.72
CA GLY A 597 32.75 2.19 28.43
C GLY A 597 32.30 2.68 29.80
N ALA A 598 33.17 2.59 30.80
CA ALA A 598 32.86 3.05 32.16
C ALA A 598 32.86 4.59 32.24
N THR A 599 33.56 5.26 31.32
CA THR A 599 33.60 6.72 31.21
C THR A 599 33.35 7.18 29.77
N PRO A 600 32.88 8.42 29.53
CA PRO A 600 32.69 8.95 28.18
C PRO A 600 33.97 8.87 27.31
N LYS A 601 35.15 9.03 27.92
CA LYS A 601 36.45 9.00 27.22
C LYS A 601 36.82 7.62 26.68
N GLU A 602 36.31 6.56 27.31
CA GLU A 602 36.45 5.18 26.81
C GLU A 602 35.41 4.88 25.73
N ALA A 603 34.24 5.53 25.81
CA ALA A 603 33.10 5.26 24.95
C ALA A 603 33.17 5.97 23.60
N PHE A 604 33.68 7.20 23.54
CA PHE A 604 33.82 7.94 22.29
C PHE A 604 34.91 9.01 22.35
N PHE A 605 35.29 9.53 21.19
CA PHE A 605 36.10 10.74 21.07
C PHE A 605 35.60 11.61 19.90
N VAL A 606 35.76 12.93 20.04
CA VAL A 606 35.56 13.89 18.97
C VAL A 606 36.78 14.80 18.90
N ARG A 607 37.41 14.91 17.74
CA ARG A 607 38.61 15.73 17.52
C ARG A 607 38.38 16.68 16.36
N CYS A 608 38.66 17.96 16.59
CA CYS A 608 38.63 19.00 15.57
C CYS A 608 39.59 20.12 15.99
N GLY A 609 40.56 20.46 15.12
CA GLY A 609 41.45 21.61 15.31
C GLY A 609 42.74 21.56 14.47
N LEU A 610 43.37 22.73 14.32
CA LEU A 610 44.69 22.89 13.68
C LEU A 610 45.78 22.16 14.48
N GLY A 611 46.57 21.34 13.79
CA GLY A 611 47.60 20.49 14.42
C GLY A 611 47.06 19.23 15.10
N VAL A 612 45.73 19.01 15.08
CA VAL A 612 45.08 17.80 15.60
C VAL A 612 44.49 16.98 14.47
N THR A 613 43.56 17.56 13.70
CA THR A 613 42.89 16.90 12.57
C THR A 613 43.07 17.64 11.24
N MET A 614 43.55 18.89 11.29
CA MET A 614 43.76 19.75 10.13
C MET A 614 45.17 20.32 10.13
N ASN A 615 45.71 20.56 8.95
CA ASN A 615 46.92 21.36 8.73
C ASN A 615 46.56 22.75 8.17
N ALA A 616 47.55 23.60 7.93
CA ALA A 616 47.33 24.95 7.39
C ALA A 616 46.72 24.93 5.98
N GLN A 617 47.06 23.94 5.15
CA GLN A 617 46.51 23.78 3.81
C GLN A 617 45.02 23.43 3.84
N ASP A 618 44.59 22.56 4.75
CA ASP A 618 43.16 22.24 4.93
C ASP A 618 42.35 23.51 5.21
N ILE A 619 42.87 24.42 6.04
CA ILE A 619 42.20 25.69 6.37
C ILE A 619 42.16 26.62 5.14
N LEU A 620 43.27 26.75 4.41
CA LEU A 620 43.35 27.56 3.19
C LEU A 620 42.41 27.06 2.09
N GLU A 621 42.20 25.75 2.02
CA GLU A 621 41.24 25.10 1.11
C GLU A 621 39.80 25.11 1.64
N GLY A 622 39.55 25.69 2.82
CA GLY A 622 38.22 25.80 3.41
C GLY A 622 37.67 24.49 3.98
N ARG A 623 38.52 23.50 4.25
CA ARG A 623 38.13 22.20 4.82
C ARG A 623 38.12 22.26 6.35
N MET A 624 37.11 21.64 6.95
CA MET A 624 37.01 21.40 8.39
C MET A 624 36.92 19.88 8.64
N ASN A 625 38.02 19.27 9.10
CA ASN A 625 38.07 17.83 9.35
C ASN A 625 37.73 17.49 10.81
N VAL A 626 36.59 16.84 11.03
CA VAL A 626 36.16 16.35 12.35
C VAL A 626 36.32 14.83 12.40
N GLN A 627 37.12 14.33 13.34
CA GLN A 627 37.28 12.88 13.57
C GLN A 627 36.42 12.44 14.75
N ILE A 628 35.56 11.45 14.52
CA ILE A 628 34.63 10.92 15.52
C ILE A 628 34.87 9.42 15.62
N GLY A 629 35.06 8.91 16.84
CA GLY A 629 35.09 7.47 17.11
C GLY A 629 34.14 7.12 18.23
N MET A 630 33.45 5.98 18.12
CA MET A 630 32.44 5.54 19.09
C MET A 630 32.50 4.01 19.28
N ALA A 631 32.36 3.55 20.52
CA ALA A 631 32.32 2.15 20.90
C ALA A 631 30.87 1.72 21.17
N VAL A 632 30.17 1.21 20.17
CA VAL A 632 28.76 0.81 20.30
C VAL A 632 28.63 -0.52 21.05
N VAL A 633 27.62 -0.65 21.90
CA VAL A 633 27.35 -1.90 22.63
C VAL A 633 27.06 -3.05 21.66
N ARG A 634 27.71 -4.20 21.90
CA ARG A 634 27.49 -5.44 21.14
C ARG A 634 26.53 -6.37 21.87
N PRO A 635 25.68 -7.12 21.16
CA PRO A 635 24.80 -8.11 21.78
C PRO A 635 25.59 -9.32 22.29
N ALA A 636 25.13 -9.92 23.39
CA ALA A 636 25.58 -11.23 23.84
C ALA A 636 24.79 -12.34 23.11
N GLU A 637 25.38 -12.96 22.10
CA GLU A 637 24.74 -14.04 21.32
C GLU A 637 24.89 -15.43 21.96
N PHE A 638 25.98 -15.65 22.72
CA PHE A 638 26.32 -16.96 23.28
C PHE A 638 26.45 -16.87 24.80
N ILE A 639 25.81 -17.82 25.50
CA ILE A 639 25.96 -18.00 26.95
C ILE A 639 26.47 -19.41 27.18
N ILE A 640 27.69 -19.54 27.69
CA ILE A 640 28.33 -20.84 27.95
C ILE A 640 28.29 -21.08 29.46
N LEU A 641 27.47 -22.05 29.89
CA LEU A 641 27.39 -22.45 31.29
C LEU A 641 28.44 -23.53 31.58
N GLN A 642 29.45 -23.18 32.38
CA GLN A 642 30.52 -24.09 32.76
C GLN A 642 30.25 -24.65 34.15
N PHE A 643 29.74 -25.88 34.22
CA PHE A 643 29.51 -26.58 35.48
C PHE A 643 30.80 -27.26 35.95
N SER A 644 31.13 -27.11 37.24
CA SER A 644 32.16 -27.91 37.90
C SER A 644 31.58 -28.54 39.16
N HIS A 645 31.91 -29.81 39.40
CA HIS A 645 31.53 -30.49 40.63
C HIS A 645 32.54 -30.14 41.71
N LYS A 646 32.15 -29.27 42.64
CA LYS A 646 32.96 -28.97 43.82
C LYS A 646 32.70 -30.03 44.88
N LEU A 647 33.73 -30.83 45.20
CA LEU A 647 33.66 -31.78 46.31
C LEU A 647 33.38 -31.05 47.61
N GLN A 648 32.49 -31.63 48.42
CA GLN A 648 32.09 -31.08 49.71
C GLN A 648 33.32 -30.98 50.62
N THR A 649 33.69 -29.76 51.01
CA THR A 649 34.85 -29.49 51.88
C THR A 649 34.49 -29.43 53.37
N SER A 650 33.24 -29.74 53.73
CA SER A 650 32.75 -29.95 55.10
C SER A 650 31.45 -30.74 55.11
#